data_AF-A0A5B9W2Y1-F1
#
_entry.id   AF-A0A5B9W2Y1-F1
#
_cell.length_a   1.000
_cell.length_b   1.000
_cell.length_c   1.000
_cell.angle_alpha   90.00
_cell.angle_beta   90.00
_cell.angle_gamma   90.00
#
_symmetry.space_group_name_H-M   'P 1'
#
loop_
_entity.id
_entity.type
_entity.pdbx_description
1 polymer ?
#
loop_
_entity_poly.entity_id
_entity_poly.type
_entity_poly.pdbx_seq_one_letter_code
_entity_poly.pdbx_strand_id
1 'polypeptide(L)'
;MARKKPDESQPGPKRPPRKKPTPRAGSGPEAPLVLPDRRLIERGMRDILTGQFGAAAETAFDRARELVYDALEEPDPTKRAGLAREALAVSPDVADAYVLLAEQAPTRKEALALYEQAVAAGERALGPEAFRDHAGHFWGILETRPYMRAREGLAMVLWALGRQDEAVSHLRDMLRLNPGDNQGVRYNLAAWLLLLDRDDELERLLDRYDGDGSAAWAYNRALLAFRRQGDTPESRKQLKAAQKSNRHVATYLLQDEPLPAEGPPYYSRGGEDEAMLYAQQGLSAWRSTPGALAWMKDVFGGKGRGKKAVKKTAAAGPTAAGLARLKALRREPDEWQVDARPMPNLVESGGELVQPWLILAVSRQHKGIMALEMDLQPPSPARIWDVLAQAMSRPKLGKPHRPGELQVLAGPAWEELAPHLEELGVECLQGEELGAIDFVFKDLIGHLMGDAPPGLLETPGVTPELVAGFYEAAAGFYRRAPWKSLGYEEAIRVECDRFRGGPWYAVVMGRSGMTLGLTLYTDLDLLRRMWSGRLADERSARLTVALTVHFDPPPHIPPADLLAGREHGWEVAGPDAYPSIFKKEKGMTMRPPLPWELELMEACLRAIPDFMAAHRPGDTTPDRRTVRAGSGEATLVLAWLDET
;
A
#
# COMPACT_ATOMS: atom_id res chain seq x y z
N MET A 1 -67.25 -46.76 -38.26
CA MET A 1 -67.27 -47.83 -39.27
C MET A 1 -66.03 -47.70 -40.13
N ALA A 2 -65.27 -48.78 -40.23
CA ALA A 2 -64.11 -48.90 -41.10
C ALA A 2 -64.52 -48.83 -42.57
N ARG A 3 -63.64 -48.30 -43.45
CA ARG A 3 -63.18 -49.02 -44.64
C ARG A 3 -61.93 -48.39 -45.24
N LYS A 4 -61.05 -49.29 -45.66
CA LYS A 4 -59.67 -49.16 -46.16
C LYS A 4 -59.65 -48.95 -47.70
N LYS A 5 -58.65 -48.17 -48.15
CA LYS A 5 -57.77 -48.31 -49.36
C LYS A 5 -58.45 -48.38 -50.76
N PRO A 6 -57.73 -48.37 -51.92
CA PRO A 6 -56.27 -48.21 -52.22
C PRO A 6 -56.00 -47.09 -53.29
N ASP A 7 -54.84 -46.43 -53.37
CA ASP A 7 -53.54 -46.74 -54.02
C ASP A 7 -53.32 -45.95 -55.34
N GLU A 8 -52.04 -45.69 -55.63
CA GLU A 8 -51.40 -45.10 -56.82
C GLU A 8 -51.27 -43.57 -56.94
N SER A 9 -50.06 -43.08 -56.68
CA SER A 9 -49.24 -42.35 -57.67
C SER A 9 -47.90 -41.89 -57.08
N GLN A 10 -46.79 -42.36 -57.66
CA GLN A 10 -45.46 -41.78 -57.43
C GLN A 10 -45.39 -40.36 -58.03
N PRO A 11 -44.60 -39.44 -57.42
CA PRO A 11 -43.49 -38.87 -58.20
C PRO A 11 -42.25 -38.46 -57.38
N GLY A 12 -41.06 -38.69 -57.98
CA GLY A 12 -39.88 -37.81 -57.96
C GLY A 12 -39.03 -37.69 -56.67
N PRO A 13 -37.68 -37.79 -56.74
CA PRO A 13 -36.83 -37.73 -55.56
C PRO A 13 -36.71 -36.30 -55.04
N LYS A 14 -37.19 -36.07 -53.79
CA LYS A 14 -37.05 -34.79 -53.08
C LYS A 14 -35.71 -34.70 -52.36
N ARG A 15 -34.99 -33.59 -52.58
CA ARG A 15 -33.73 -33.20 -51.92
C ARG A 15 -33.83 -33.24 -50.38
N PRO A 16 -32.75 -33.59 -49.67
CA PRO A 16 -32.75 -33.71 -48.21
C PRO A 16 -32.83 -32.33 -47.52
N PRO A 17 -33.36 -32.27 -46.29
CA PRO A 17 -33.59 -31.03 -45.57
C PRO A 17 -32.27 -30.36 -45.14
N ARG A 18 -32.23 -29.02 -45.26
CA ARG A 18 -31.13 -28.17 -44.77
C ARG A 18 -30.91 -28.41 -43.27
N LYS A 19 -29.75 -28.97 -42.91
CA LYS A 19 -29.27 -29.04 -41.53
C LYS A 19 -29.04 -27.62 -41.00
N LYS A 20 -29.59 -27.31 -39.83
CA LYS A 20 -29.24 -26.11 -39.04
C LYS A 20 -27.73 -26.14 -38.75
N PRO A 21 -27.02 -25.00 -38.81
CA PRO A 21 -25.60 -24.98 -38.51
C PRO A 21 -25.37 -25.38 -37.05
N THR A 22 -24.52 -26.37 -36.85
CA THR A 22 -23.92 -26.72 -35.56
C THR A 22 -23.21 -25.49 -34.98
N PRO A 23 -23.35 -25.18 -33.69
CA PRO A 23 -22.56 -24.13 -33.07
C PRO A 23 -21.09 -24.51 -33.21
N ARG A 24 -20.30 -23.63 -33.83
CA ARG A 24 -18.84 -23.72 -33.81
C ARG A 24 -18.44 -23.82 -32.35
N ALA A 25 -17.73 -24.89 -32.00
CA ALA A 25 -16.99 -24.95 -30.75
C ALA A 25 -16.07 -23.73 -30.73
N GLY A 26 -16.47 -22.71 -29.96
CA GLY A 26 -15.54 -21.68 -29.55
C GLY A 26 -14.47 -22.42 -28.77
N SER A 27 -13.23 -22.33 -29.23
CA SER A 27 -12.07 -22.57 -28.39
C SER A 27 -12.27 -21.69 -27.16
N GLY A 28 -12.65 -22.30 -26.04
CA GLY A 28 -12.41 -21.69 -24.74
C GLY A 28 -10.93 -21.36 -24.61
N PRO A 29 -10.52 -20.49 -23.67
CA PRO A 29 -9.11 -20.28 -23.42
C PRO A 29 -8.45 -21.65 -23.23
N GLU A 30 -7.50 -21.99 -24.11
CA GLU A 30 -6.68 -23.19 -23.97
C GLU A 30 -6.08 -23.17 -22.56
N ALA A 31 -6.15 -24.31 -21.86
CA ALA A 31 -5.48 -24.44 -20.58
C ALA A 31 -4.01 -24.05 -20.76
N PRO A 32 -3.42 -23.25 -19.86
CA PRO A 32 -2.05 -22.81 -20.00
C PRO A 32 -1.13 -24.02 -20.17
N LEU A 33 -0.24 -23.93 -21.16
CA LEU A 33 0.70 -25.00 -21.50
C LEU A 33 1.64 -25.20 -20.31
N VAL A 34 1.42 -26.27 -19.52
CA VAL A 34 2.26 -26.60 -18.37
C VAL A 34 3.56 -27.18 -18.90
N LEU A 35 4.61 -26.36 -18.93
CA LEU A 35 5.95 -26.83 -19.27
C LEU A 35 6.47 -27.76 -18.16
N PRO A 36 7.16 -28.86 -18.52
CA PRO A 36 7.78 -29.72 -17.52
C PRO A 36 8.85 -28.95 -16.74
N ASP A 37 9.11 -29.38 -15.50
CA ASP A 37 10.18 -28.82 -14.68
C ASP A 37 11.50 -28.77 -15.47
N ARG A 38 12.20 -27.63 -15.45
CA ARG A 38 13.44 -27.43 -16.21
C ARG A 38 14.50 -28.48 -15.84
N ARG A 39 14.47 -29.01 -14.61
CA ARG A 39 15.34 -30.09 -14.14
C ARG A 39 15.14 -31.38 -14.96
N LEU A 40 13.93 -31.65 -15.46
CA LEU A 40 13.64 -32.81 -16.33
C LEU A 40 14.15 -32.59 -17.76
N ILE A 41 14.18 -31.35 -18.25
CA ILE A 41 14.80 -31.03 -19.54
C ILE A 41 16.32 -31.26 -19.48
N GLU A 42 16.95 -30.99 -18.33
CA GLU A 42 18.38 -31.26 -18.10
C GLU A 42 18.73 -32.74 -18.13
N ARG A 43 17.81 -33.63 -17.68
CA ARG A 43 17.93 -35.09 -17.83
C ARG A 43 18.09 -35.46 -19.31
N GLY A 44 17.16 -35.01 -20.15
CA GLY A 44 17.19 -35.28 -21.59
C GLY A 44 18.44 -34.72 -22.29
N MET A 45 18.93 -33.54 -21.89
CA MET A 45 20.19 -32.99 -22.42
C MET A 45 21.40 -33.85 -22.04
N ARG A 46 21.44 -34.37 -20.80
CA ARG A 46 22.50 -35.28 -20.39
C ARG A 46 22.47 -36.56 -21.19
N ASP A 47 21.31 -37.18 -21.37
CA ASP A 47 21.17 -38.45 -22.10
C ASP A 47 21.69 -38.33 -23.54
N ILE A 48 21.42 -37.19 -24.19
CA ILE A 48 21.95 -36.87 -25.51
C ILE A 48 23.48 -36.77 -25.49
N LEU A 49 24.06 -36.07 -24.52
CA LEU A 49 25.50 -35.92 -24.38
C LEU A 49 26.19 -37.27 -24.10
N THR A 50 25.63 -38.07 -23.19
CA THR A 50 26.12 -39.42 -22.86
C THR A 50 26.04 -40.35 -24.08
N GLY A 51 24.96 -40.26 -24.86
CA GLY A 51 24.79 -41.03 -26.11
C GLY A 51 25.76 -40.62 -27.22
N GLN A 52 26.23 -39.37 -27.24
CA GLN A 52 27.20 -38.88 -28.23
C GLN A 52 28.67 -39.17 -27.86
N PHE A 53 29.01 -39.15 -26.56
CA PHE A 53 30.42 -39.24 -26.09
C PHE A 53 30.75 -40.55 -25.37
N GLY A 54 29.78 -41.45 -25.18
CA GLY A 54 29.94 -42.74 -24.51
C GLY A 54 29.70 -42.67 -23.00
N ALA A 55 29.11 -43.72 -22.42
CA ALA A 55 28.79 -43.78 -21.00
C ALA A 55 30.01 -44.18 -20.15
N ALA A 56 30.29 -43.41 -19.10
CA ALA A 56 31.13 -43.87 -17.99
C ALA A 56 30.37 -44.92 -17.15
N ALA A 57 31.09 -45.64 -16.29
CA ALA A 57 30.45 -46.57 -15.35
C ALA A 57 29.54 -45.79 -14.38
N GLU A 58 28.29 -46.25 -14.22
CA GLU A 58 27.28 -45.61 -13.39
C GLU A 58 27.73 -45.53 -11.93
N THR A 59 27.82 -44.30 -11.39
CA THR A 59 28.24 -44.06 -10.01
C THR A 59 27.06 -44.07 -9.05
N ALA A 60 27.32 -44.16 -7.74
CA ALA A 60 26.28 -43.97 -6.72
C ALA A 60 25.62 -42.58 -6.82
N PHE A 61 26.40 -41.56 -7.21
CA PHE A 61 25.89 -40.21 -7.45
C PHE A 61 24.93 -40.16 -8.65
N ASP A 62 25.21 -40.88 -9.73
CA ASP A 62 24.33 -40.94 -10.90
C ASP A 62 23.00 -41.65 -10.57
N ARG A 63 23.06 -42.77 -9.85
CA ARG A 63 21.82 -43.44 -9.36
C ARG A 63 20.98 -42.55 -8.46
N ALA A 64 21.62 -41.81 -7.56
CA ALA A 64 20.92 -40.88 -6.68
C ALA A 64 20.27 -39.72 -7.46
N ARG A 65 20.88 -39.26 -8.56
CA ARG A 65 20.27 -38.25 -9.44
C ARG A 65 19.07 -38.76 -10.20
N GLU A 66 19.08 -40.01 -10.67
CA GLU A 66 17.90 -40.60 -11.31
C GLU A 66 16.71 -40.66 -10.34
N LEU A 67 16.94 -41.03 -9.08
CA LEU A 67 15.90 -40.98 -8.04
C LEU A 67 15.34 -39.56 -7.82
N VAL A 68 16.16 -38.51 -7.98
CA VAL A 68 15.69 -37.13 -7.92
C VAL A 68 14.82 -36.77 -9.14
N TYR A 69 15.13 -37.27 -10.34
CA TYR A 69 14.25 -37.08 -11.49
C TYR A 69 12.93 -37.81 -11.33
N ASP A 70 12.94 -39.03 -10.80
CA ASP A 70 11.72 -39.76 -10.46
C ASP A 70 10.90 -38.99 -9.41
N ALA A 71 11.56 -38.36 -8.43
CA ALA A 71 10.90 -37.50 -7.46
C ALA A 71 10.22 -36.28 -8.12
N LEU A 72 10.86 -35.66 -9.12
CA LEU A 72 10.32 -34.51 -9.85
C LEU A 72 9.08 -34.85 -10.67
N GLU A 73 8.96 -36.08 -11.17
CA GLU A 73 7.80 -36.56 -11.91
C GLU A 73 6.66 -37.02 -10.99
N GLU A 74 6.95 -37.31 -9.71
CA GLU A 74 5.96 -37.77 -8.74
C GLU A 74 5.03 -36.64 -8.27
N PRO A 75 3.71 -36.72 -8.54
CA PRO A 75 2.75 -35.69 -8.13
C PRO A 75 2.47 -35.65 -6.62
N ASP A 76 2.59 -36.78 -5.90
CA ASP A 76 2.34 -36.84 -4.47
C ASP A 76 3.52 -36.26 -3.64
N PRO A 77 3.31 -35.19 -2.85
CA PRO A 77 4.37 -34.56 -2.07
C PRO A 77 5.07 -35.50 -1.07
N THR A 78 4.33 -36.44 -0.49
CA THR A 78 4.89 -37.36 0.51
C THR A 78 5.81 -38.37 -0.16
N LYS A 79 5.37 -38.94 -1.28
CA LYS A 79 6.20 -39.86 -2.08
C LYS A 79 7.40 -39.16 -2.70
N ARG A 80 7.21 -37.96 -3.23
CA ARG A 80 8.30 -37.10 -3.72
C ARG A 80 9.37 -36.88 -2.65
N ALA A 81 8.95 -36.50 -1.45
CA ALA A 81 9.87 -36.35 -0.32
C ALA A 81 10.50 -37.70 0.11
N GLY A 82 9.80 -38.82 -0.06
CA GLY A 82 10.35 -40.17 0.14
C GLY A 82 11.52 -40.46 -0.82
N LEU A 83 11.29 -40.29 -2.12
CA LEU A 83 12.30 -40.49 -3.18
C LEU A 83 13.52 -39.58 -3.00
N ALA A 84 13.30 -38.31 -2.62
CA ALA A 84 14.41 -37.40 -2.30
C ALA A 84 15.26 -37.90 -1.12
N ARG A 85 14.64 -38.46 -0.07
CA ARG A 85 15.39 -39.05 1.06
C ARG A 85 16.11 -40.34 0.66
N GLU A 86 15.51 -41.16 -0.20
CA GLU A 86 16.17 -42.35 -0.76
C GLU A 86 17.41 -41.97 -1.59
N ALA A 87 17.30 -40.94 -2.43
CA ALA A 87 18.45 -40.39 -3.15
C ALA A 87 19.59 -39.98 -2.21
N LEU A 88 19.29 -39.29 -1.11
CA LEU A 88 20.27 -38.89 -0.10
C LEU A 88 20.89 -40.06 0.66
N ALA A 89 20.17 -41.16 0.84
CA ALA A 89 20.71 -42.39 1.42
C ALA A 89 21.72 -43.09 0.47
N VAL A 90 21.54 -42.93 -0.84
CA VAL A 90 22.48 -43.44 -1.86
C VAL A 90 23.69 -42.52 -2.01
N SER A 91 23.47 -41.20 -2.04
CA SER A 91 24.55 -40.20 -2.06
C SER A 91 24.13 -38.90 -1.37
N PRO A 92 24.87 -38.45 -0.33
CA PRO A 92 24.57 -37.20 0.38
C PRO A 92 24.97 -35.93 -0.39
N ASP A 93 25.53 -36.06 -1.59
CA ASP A 93 26.07 -34.93 -2.36
C ASP A 93 25.11 -34.46 -3.47
N VAL A 94 23.90 -35.03 -3.54
CA VAL A 94 22.88 -34.62 -4.53
C VAL A 94 22.10 -33.40 -4.02
N ALA A 95 22.60 -32.21 -4.36
CA ALA A 95 22.02 -30.93 -3.93
C ALA A 95 20.52 -30.79 -4.23
N ASP A 96 20.06 -31.22 -5.41
CA ASP A 96 18.64 -31.09 -5.80
C ASP A 96 17.70 -31.92 -4.90
N ALA A 97 18.17 -33.00 -4.27
CA ALA A 97 17.36 -33.76 -3.32
C ALA A 97 17.03 -32.92 -2.06
N TYR A 98 18.03 -32.19 -1.54
CA TYR A 98 17.80 -31.25 -0.44
C TYR A 98 16.93 -30.08 -0.88
N VAL A 99 17.10 -29.56 -2.09
CA VAL A 99 16.24 -28.49 -2.64
C VAL A 99 14.78 -28.94 -2.67
N LEU A 100 14.50 -30.15 -3.18
CA LEU A 100 13.14 -30.71 -3.19
C LEU A 100 12.51 -30.85 -1.80
N LEU A 101 13.31 -31.22 -0.80
CA LEU A 101 12.86 -31.29 0.58
C LEU A 101 12.61 -29.89 1.14
N ALA A 102 13.48 -28.92 0.83
CA ALA A 102 13.37 -27.54 1.29
C ALA A 102 12.15 -26.82 0.70
N GLU A 103 11.84 -27.04 -0.59
CA GLU A 103 10.63 -26.54 -1.28
C GLU A 103 9.33 -27.04 -0.63
N GLN A 104 9.38 -28.18 0.09
CA GLN A 104 8.23 -28.81 0.75
C GLN A 104 8.27 -28.70 2.27
N ALA A 105 9.24 -27.97 2.83
CA ALA A 105 9.41 -27.88 4.26
C ALA A 105 8.25 -27.13 4.92
N PRO A 106 7.72 -27.61 6.07
CA PRO A 106 6.59 -26.99 6.76
C PRO A 106 6.95 -25.66 7.41
N THR A 107 8.22 -25.44 7.74
CA THR A 107 8.71 -24.22 8.38
C THR A 107 9.89 -23.64 7.62
N ARG A 108 10.07 -22.31 7.70
CA ARG A 108 11.19 -21.62 7.07
C ARG A 108 12.52 -22.01 7.71
N LYS A 109 12.53 -22.29 9.02
CA LYS A 109 13.70 -22.79 9.73
C LYS A 109 14.15 -24.16 9.22
N GLU A 110 13.21 -25.06 8.93
CA GLU A 110 13.52 -26.35 8.31
C GLU A 110 14.00 -26.17 6.86
N ALA A 111 13.34 -25.31 6.08
CA ALA A 111 13.77 -24.97 4.72
C ALA A 111 15.20 -24.41 4.71
N LEU A 112 15.53 -23.51 5.65
CA LEU A 112 16.86 -22.94 5.80
C LEU A 112 17.92 -24.02 6.03
N ALA A 113 17.70 -24.93 6.98
CA ALA A 113 18.64 -26.01 7.27
C ALA A 113 18.85 -26.92 6.04
N LEU A 114 17.78 -27.23 5.31
CA LEU A 114 17.84 -28.05 4.10
C LEU A 114 18.57 -27.31 2.95
N TYR A 115 18.35 -26.01 2.75
CA TYR A 115 19.06 -25.23 1.74
C TYR A 115 20.55 -25.05 2.08
N GLU A 116 20.90 -24.86 3.35
CA GLU A 116 22.31 -24.86 3.81
C GLU A 116 22.99 -26.20 3.49
N GLN A 117 22.30 -27.32 3.74
CA GLN A 117 22.76 -28.65 3.35
C GLN A 117 22.87 -28.81 1.82
N ALA A 118 21.91 -28.29 1.06
CA ALA A 118 21.91 -28.34 -0.41
C ALA A 118 23.13 -27.62 -1.00
N VAL A 119 23.45 -26.43 -0.49
CA VAL A 119 24.64 -25.66 -0.91
C VAL A 119 25.91 -26.43 -0.57
N ALA A 120 26.03 -26.95 0.66
CA ALA A 120 27.19 -27.73 1.09
C ALA A 120 27.37 -29.02 0.27
N ALA A 121 26.26 -29.70 -0.09
CA ALA A 121 26.27 -30.87 -0.97
C ALA A 121 26.79 -30.52 -2.37
N GLY A 122 26.31 -29.41 -2.95
CA GLY A 122 26.79 -28.91 -4.23
C GLY A 122 28.27 -28.54 -4.23
N GLU A 123 28.78 -27.94 -3.14
CA GLU A 123 30.21 -27.61 -3.00
C GLU A 123 31.08 -28.86 -2.97
N ARG A 124 30.66 -29.90 -2.24
CA ARG A 124 31.37 -31.19 -2.21
C ARG A 124 31.34 -31.90 -3.56
N ALA A 125 30.19 -31.89 -4.24
CA ALA A 125 30.03 -32.52 -5.55
C ALA A 125 30.88 -31.85 -6.65
N LEU A 126 31.02 -30.53 -6.59
CA LEU A 126 31.76 -29.76 -7.60
C LEU A 126 33.27 -29.68 -7.33
N GLY A 127 33.67 -29.65 -6.06
CA GLY A 127 35.05 -29.43 -5.66
C GLY A 127 35.53 -27.98 -5.89
N PRO A 128 36.63 -27.55 -5.22
CA PRO A 128 37.11 -26.18 -5.27
C PRO A 128 37.62 -25.73 -6.66
N GLU A 129 38.05 -26.68 -7.51
CA GLU A 129 38.52 -26.42 -8.87
C GLU A 129 37.41 -25.84 -9.74
N ALA A 130 36.18 -26.39 -9.65
CA ALA A 130 35.05 -25.90 -10.44
C ALA A 130 34.75 -24.41 -10.16
N PHE A 131 34.85 -23.98 -8.90
CA PHE A 131 34.64 -22.58 -8.51
C PHE A 131 35.74 -21.63 -8.99
N ARG A 132 36.94 -22.15 -9.26
CA ARG A 132 38.08 -21.38 -9.78
C ARG A 132 38.04 -21.31 -11.30
N ASP A 133 37.86 -22.46 -11.93
CA ASP A 133 38.09 -22.63 -13.37
C ASP A 133 36.84 -22.35 -14.20
N HIS A 134 35.65 -22.42 -13.59
CA HIS A 134 34.38 -22.26 -14.29
C HIS A 134 33.58 -21.02 -13.87
N ALA A 135 34.08 -20.23 -12.92
CA ALA A 135 33.44 -18.97 -12.54
C ALA A 135 33.22 -18.08 -13.77
N GLY A 136 32.00 -17.55 -13.93
CA GLY A 136 31.59 -16.84 -15.13
C GLY A 136 30.76 -17.68 -16.11
N HIS A 137 30.83 -19.01 -15.99
CA HIS A 137 30.28 -19.95 -16.96
C HIS A 137 29.40 -21.05 -16.35
N PHE A 138 29.05 -20.95 -15.07
CA PHE A 138 28.33 -22.00 -14.34
C PHE A 138 27.08 -22.47 -15.10
N TRP A 139 26.24 -21.57 -15.60
CA TRP A 139 24.99 -22.00 -16.26
C TRP A 139 25.19 -22.86 -17.52
N GLY A 140 26.31 -22.71 -18.23
CA GLY A 140 26.65 -23.54 -19.38
C GLY A 140 27.00 -24.98 -19.01
N ILE A 141 27.31 -25.24 -17.73
CA ILE A 141 27.77 -26.53 -17.21
C ILE A 141 26.64 -27.14 -16.38
N LEU A 142 26.06 -28.24 -16.87
CA LEU A 142 24.89 -28.89 -16.28
C LEU A 142 25.13 -29.29 -14.81
N GLU A 143 26.36 -29.70 -14.48
CA GLU A 143 26.78 -30.18 -13.18
C GLU A 143 26.71 -29.09 -12.10
N THR A 144 26.87 -27.82 -12.47
CA THR A 144 26.87 -26.70 -11.51
C THR A 144 25.48 -26.13 -11.22
N ARG A 145 24.48 -26.49 -12.04
CA ARG A 145 23.11 -25.94 -11.91
C ARG A 145 22.39 -26.33 -10.60
N PRO A 146 22.53 -27.58 -10.07
CA PRO A 146 21.98 -27.92 -8.76
C PRO A 146 22.49 -27.00 -7.64
N TYR A 147 23.78 -26.67 -7.65
CA TYR A 147 24.37 -25.72 -6.70
C TYR A 147 23.77 -24.31 -6.85
N MET A 148 23.63 -23.83 -8.09
CA MET A 148 23.06 -22.51 -8.36
C MET A 148 21.59 -22.41 -7.93
N ARG A 149 20.80 -23.49 -8.08
CA ARG A 149 19.42 -23.58 -7.56
C ARG A 149 19.38 -23.59 -6.04
N ALA A 150 20.22 -24.42 -5.41
CA ALA A 150 20.33 -24.50 -3.96
C ALA A 150 20.65 -23.13 -3.34
N ARG A 151 21.57 -22.39 -3.97
CA ARG A 151 21.97 -21.07 -3.50
C ARG A 151 20.90 -20.00 -3.70
N GLU A 152 20.13 -20.07 -4.80
CA GLU A 152 18.97 -19.20 -4.99
C GLU A 152 17.94 -19.43 -3.89
N GLY A 153 17.56 -20.69 -3.65
CA GLY A 153 16.62 -21.06 -2.58
C GLY A 153 17.10 -20.63 -1.20
N LEU A 154 18.40 -20.79 -0.91
CA LEU A 154 19.02 -20.28 0.31
C LEU A 154 18.90 -18.76 0.43
N ALA A 155 19.20 -18.01 -0.63
CA ALA A 155 19.06 -16.55 -0.62
C ALA A 155 17.61 -16.12 -0.35
N MET A 156 16.63 -16.80 -0.96
CA MET A 156 15.21 -16.51 -0.78
C MET A 156 14.74 -16.78 0.65
N VAL A 157 15.14 -17.91 1.26
CA VAL A 157 14.75 -18.22 2.65
C VAL A 157 15.46 -17.31 3.65
N LEU A 158 16.73 -16.97 3.42
CA LEU A 158 17.46 -16.00 4.24
C LEU A 158 16.78 -14.63 4.21
N TRP A 159 16.37 -14.17 3.03
CA TRP A 159 15.60 -12.94 2.89
C TRP A 159 14.26 -13.00 3.62
N ALA A 160 13.58 -14.16 3.57
CA ALA A 160 12.33 -14.41 4.30
C ALA A 160 12.51 -14.56 5.82
N LEU A 161 13.74 -14.72 6.32
CA LEU A 161 14.08 -14.78 7.74
C LEU A 161 14.76 -13.50 8.24
N GLY A 162 14.81 -12.43 7.43
CA GLY A 162 15.44 -11.17 7.80
C GLY A 162 16.97 -11.19 7.78
N ARG A 163 17.60 -12.29 7.31
CA ARG A 163 19.06 -12.41 7.09
C ARG A 163 19.46 -11.77 5.77
N GLN A 164 19.12 -10.49 5.61
CA GLN A 164 19.12 -9.77 4.32
C GLN A 164 20.52 -9.60 3.73
N ASP A 165 21.54 -9.38 4.56
CA ASP A 165 22.92 -9.25 4.10
C ASP A 165 23.49 -10.54 3.54
N GLU A 166 23.16 -11.65 4.18
CA GLU A 166 23.55 -12.98 3.74
C GLU A 166 22.84 -13.31 2.43
N ALA A 167 21.54 -13.03 2.34
CA ALA A 167 20.76 -13.19 1.11
C ALA A 167 21.34 -12.38 -0.07
N VAL A 168 21.65 -11.10 0.15
CA VAL A 168 22.28 -10.22 -0.86
C VAL A 168 23.66 -10.75 -1.27
N SER A 169 24.46 -11.25 -0.33
CA SER A 169 25.77 -11.85 -0.61
C SER A 169 25.64 -13.06 -1.54
N HIS A 170 24.68 -13.95 -1.28
CA HIS A 170 24.42 -15.11 -2.14
C HIS A 170 24.05 -14.71 -3.57
N LEU A 171 23.14 -13.75 -3.77
CA LEU A 171 22.78 -13.30 -5.13
C LEU A 171 23.96 -12.64 -5.86
N ARG A 172 24.81 -11.89 -5.15
CA ARG A 172 26.02 -11.30 -5.74
C ARG A 172 27.00 -12.38 -6.19
N ASP A 173 27.21 -13.40 -5.38
CA ASP A 173 28.12 -14.48 -5.73
C ASP A 173 27.55 -15.32 -6.89
N MET A 174 26.23 -15.49 -6.96
CA MET A 174 25.57 -16.06 -8.14
C MET A 174 25.83 -15.24 -9.41
N LEU A 175 25.78 -13.90 -9.36
CA LEU A 175 26.12 -13.05 -10.52
C LEU A 175 27.62 -13.00 -10.85
N ARG A 176 28.50 -13.39 -9.92
CA ARG A 176 29.92 -13.64 -10.21
C ARG A 176 30.09 -14.97 -10.94
N LEU A 177 29.44 -16.03 -10.45
CA LEU A 177 29.51 -17.37 -11.02
C LEU A 177 28.79 -17.48 -12.37
N ASN A 178 27.71 -16.72 -12.55
CA ASN A 178 26.95 -16.60 -13.78
C ASN A 178 26.57 -15.13 -14.10
N PRO A 179 27.48 -14.35 -14.72
CA PRO A 179 27.21 -13.00 -15.21
C PRO A 179 26.07 -12.92 -16.22
N GLY A 180 25.80 -13.99 -16.96
CA GLY A 180 24.69 -14.07 -17.92
C GLY A 180 23.31 -14.13 -17.26
N ASP A 181 23.27 -14.36 -15.95
CA ASP A 181 22.09 -14.32 -15.09
C ASP A 181 20.84 -15.00 -15.69
N ASN A 182 21.00 -16.27 -16.02
CA ASN A 182 19.94 -17.09 -16.59
C ASN A 182 18.79 -17.38 -15.61
N GLN A 183 19.03 -17.24 -14.30
CA GLN A 183 18.02 -17.37 -13.25
C GLN A 183 17.26 -16.05 -13.01
N GLY A 184 17.78 -14.92 -13.50
CA GLY A 184 17.15 -13.62 -13.31
C GLY A 184 17.34 -13.06 -11.90
N VAL A 185 18.36 -13.50 -11.16
CA VAL A 185 18.57 -13.05 -9.78
C VAL A 185 18.92 -11.56 -9.69
N ARG A 186 19.33 -10.93 -10.80
CA ARG A 186 19.60 -9.50 -10.85
C ARG A 186 18.37 -8.65 -10.52
N TYR A 187 17.16 -9.10 -10.85
CA TYR A 187 15.92 -8.37 -10.57
C TYR A 187 15.62 -8.35 -9.07
N ASN A 188 15.71 -9.51 -8.42
CA ASN A 188 15.59 -9.63 -6.96
C ASN A 188 16.66 -8.80 -6.26
N LEU A 189 17.92 -8.91 -6.70
CA LEU A 189 19.00 -8.12 -6.13
C LEU A 189 18.76 -6.61 -6.29
N ALA A 190 18.33 -6.12 -7.45
CA ALA A 190 18.04 -4.70 -7.64
C ALA A 190 16.92 -4.21 -6.71
N ALA A 191 15.82 -4.97 -6.58
CA ALA A 191 14.73 -4.66 -5.68
C ALA A 191 15.18 -4.65 -4.20
N TRP A 192 16.00 -5.63 -3.79
CA TRP A 192 16.52 -5.73 -2.43
C TRP A 192 17.50 -4.60 -2.10
N LEU A 193 18.37 -4.22 -3.03
CA LEU A 193 19.29 -3.09 -2.83
C LEU A 193 18.53 -1.76 -2.69
N LEU A 194 17.47 -1.57 -3.48
CA LEU A 194 16.57 -0.42 -3.29
C LEU A 194 15.92 -0.43 -1.90
N LEU A 195 15.36 -1.56 -1.47
CA LEU A 195 14.68 -1.64 -0.17
C LEU A 195 15.64 -1.35 0.99
N LEU A 196 16.89 -1.81 0.89
CA LEU A 196 17.95 -1.63 1.88
C LEU A 196 18.69 -0.29 1.79
N ASP A 197 18.25 0.62 0.91
CA ASP A 197 18.88 1.92 0.65
C ASP A 197 20.36 1.82 0.24
N ARG A 198 20.74 0.73 -0.45
CA ARG A 198 22.09 0.45 -0.95
C ARG A 198 22.30 1.05 -2.34
N ASP A 199 22.07 2.36 -2.42
CA ASP A 199 21.99 3.10 -3.68
C ASP A 199 23.27 3.00 -4.53
N ASP A 200 24.46 3.02 -3.93
CA ASP A 200 25.74 2.85 -4.64
C ASP A 200 25.92 1.45 -5.25
N GLU A 201 25.43 0.42 -4.55
CA GLU A 201 25.52 -0.96 -5.01
C GLU A 201 24.50 -1.24 -6.11
N LEU A 202 23.32 -0.61 -5.98
CA LEU A 202 22.31 -0.60 -7.02
C LEU A 202 22.82 0.07 -8.29
N GLU A 203 23.45 1.25 -8.19
CA GLU A 203 24.02 1.97 -9.35
C GLU A 203 25.01 1.07 -10.11
N ARG A 204 25.95 0.44 -9.39
CA ARG A 204 26.91 -0.51 -9.98
C ARG A 204 26.22 -1.69 -10.67
N LEU A 205 25.16 -2.23 -10.08
CA LEU A 205 24.39 -3.32 -10.68
C LEU A 205 23.67 -2.87 -11.96
N LEU A 206 23.01 -1.72 -11.91
CA LEU A 206 22.26 -1.17 -13.05
C LEU A 206 23.19 -0.86 -14.22
N ASP A 207 24.40 -0.36 -13.95
CA ASP A 207 25.42 -0.06 -14.96
C ASP A 207 26.08 -1.32 -15.54
N ARG A 208 26.25 -2.38 -14.74
CA ARG A 208 26.73 -3.68 -15.24
C ARG A 208 25.79 -4.30 -16.28
N TYR A 209 24.50 -4.00 -16.19
CA TYR A 209 23.44 -4.49 -17.08
C TYR A 209 22.71 -3.33 -17.78
N ASP A 210 23.44 -2.31 -18.23
CA ASP A 210 22.88 -1.10 -18.86
C ASP A 210 21.99 -1.35 -20.09
N GLY A 211 22.25 -2.45 -20.81
CA GLY A 211 21.45 -2.90 -21.96
C GLY A 211 20.10 -3.56 -21.61
N ASP A 212 19.81 -3.79 -20.33
CA ASP A 212 18.53 -4.33 -19.90
C ASP A 212 17.43 -3.26 -20.01
N GLY A 213 16.53 -3.46 -20.96
CA GLY A 213 15.43 -2.53 -21.22
C GLY A 213 14.08 -3.01 -20.70
N SER A 214 14.07 -3.78 -19.59
CA SER A 214 12.88 -4.10 -18.82
C SER A 214 12.30 -2.88 -18.11
N ALA A 215 11.05 -2.98 -17.66
CA ALA A 215 10.46 -1.98 -16.76
C ALA A 215 11.27 -1.86 -15.46
N ALA A 216 11.74 -2.98 -14.91
CA ALA A 216 12.49 -3.01 -13.66
C ALA A 216 13.73 -2.12 -13.71
N TRP A 217 14.54 -2.22 -14.76
CA TRP A 217 15.74 -1.40 -14.91
C TRP A 217 15.40 0.09 -15.03
N ALA A 218 14.42 0.43 -15.87
CA ALA A 218 14.08 1.82 -16.14
C ALA A 218 13.48 2.51 -14.89
N TYR A 219 12.55 1.87 -14.19
CA TYR A 219 11.94 2.43 -12.98
C TYR A 219 12.91 2.44 -11.79
N ASN A 220 13.80 1.45 -11.65
CA ASN A 220 14.82 1.48 -10.59
C ASN A 220 15.84 2.61 -10.82
N ARG A 221 16.27 2.87 -12.06
CA ARG A 221 17.09 4.04 -12.40
C ARG A 221 16.36 5.36 -12.08
N ALA A 222 15.07 5.45 -12.38
CA ALA A 222 14.28 6.64 -12.08
C ALA A 222 14.14 6.88 -10.56
N LEU A 223 13.86 5.84 -9.78
CA LEU A 223 13.77 5.95 -8.32
C LEU A 223 15.11 6.30 -7.69
N LEU A 224 16.21 5.67 -8.14
CA LEU A 224 17.56 5.99 -7.70
C LEU A 224 17.94 7.45 -8.00
N ALA A 225 17.60 7.95 -9.19
CA ALA A 225 17.83 9.36 -9.55
C ALA A 225 17.06 10.31 -8.62
N PHE A 226 15.80 9.98 -8.30
CA PHE A 226 15.00 10.74 -7.35
C PHE A 226 15.57 10.69 -5.93
N ARG A 227 16.02 9.53 -5.44
CA ARG A 227 16.67 9.42 -4.12
C ARG A 227 17.91 10.30 -3.99
N ARG A 228 18.74 10.35 -5.04
CA ARG A 228 20.00 11.11 -5.05
C ARG A 228 19.82 12.61 -5.22
N GLN A 229 18.85 13.02 -6.04
CA GLN A 229 18.75 14.40 -6.52
C GLN A 229 17.45 15.09 -6.10
N GLY A 230 16.48 14.34 -5.58
CA GLY A 230 15.11 14.79 -5.38
C GLY A 230 14.38 14.98 -6.70
N ASP A 231 13.40 15.87 -6.66
CA ASP A 231 12.61 16.23 -7.83
C ASP A 231 13.34 17.25 -8.72
N THR A 232 14.02 16.77 -9.76
CA THR A 232 14.80 17.59 -10.70
C THR A 232 14.37 17.34 -12.14
N PRO A 233 14.69 18.25 -13.09
CA PRO A 233 14.43 18.00 -14.50
C PRO A 233 15.00 16.68 -15.02
N GLU A 234 16.16 16.25 -14.51
CA GLU A 234 16.78 14.98 -14.90
C GLU A 234 16.06 13.77 -14.30
N SER A 235 15.74 13.77 -12.99
CA SER A 235 14.98 12.66 -12.39
C SER A 235 13.59 12.53 -13.02
N ARG A 236 12.90 13.65 -13.29
CA ARG A 236 11.62 13.66 -14.03
C ARG A 236 11.75 13.13 -15.45
N LYS A 237 12.87 13.40 -16.14
CA LYS A 237 13.14 12.88 -17.48
C LYS A 237 13.34 11.36 -17.45
N GLN A 238 14.08 10.84 -16.47
CA GLN A 238 14.26 9.40 -16.26
C GLN A 238 12.92 8.71 -15.98
N LEU A 239 12.07 9.28 -15.11
CA LEU A 239 10.74 8.73 -14.84
C LEU A 239 9.84 8.72 -16.09
N LYS A 240 9.87 9.79 -16.89
CA LYS A 240 9.15 9.82 -18.18
C LYS A 240 9.69 8.80 -19.19
N ALA A 241 10.99 8.49 -19.16
CA ALA A 241 11.56 7.44 -19.99
C ALA A 241 11.11 6.05 -19.52
N ALA A 242 11.07 5.81 -18.20
CA ALA A 242 10.53 4.58 -17.61
C ALA A 242 9.04 4.39 -17.95
N GLN A 243 8.23 5.45 -17.92
CA GLN A 243 6.83 5.39 -18.35
C GLN A 243 6.67 4.95 -19.81
N LYS A 244 7.61 5.31 -20.69
CA LYS A 244 7.58 4.89 -22.10
C LYS A 244 7.94 3.42 -22.27
N SER A 245 8.78 2.84 -21.41
CA SER A 245 9.10 1.41 -21.48
C SER A 245 7.91 0.58 -21.02
N ASN A 246 7.24 1.01 -19.93
CA ASN A 246 6.02 0.37 -19.47
C ASN A 246 5.11 1.38 -18.76
N ARG A 247 3.97 1.70 -19.40
CA ARG A 247 2.99 2.68 -18.89
C ARG A 247 2.11 2.15 -17.75
N HIS A 248 2.03 0.83 -17.58
CA HIS A 248 1.11 0.18 -16.64
C HIS A 248 1.65 0.20 -15.21
N VAL A 249 2.97 0.29 -15.03
CA VAL A 249 3.64 0.31 -13.72
C VAL A 249 3.07 1.40 -12.79
N ALA A 250 2.87 2.61 -13.31
CA ALA A 250 2.34 3.72 -12.53
C ALA A 250 0.97 3.40 -11.91
N THR A 251 0.11 2.68 -12.63
CA THR A 251 -1.21 2.25 -12.12
C THR A 251 -1.05 1.34 -10.92
N TYR A 252 -0.19 0.33 -11.00
CA TYR A 252 0.03 -0.63 -9.91
C TYR A 252 0.75 -0.02 -8.70
N LEU A 253 1.63 0.98 -8.91
CA LEU A 253 2.33 1.64 -7.81
C LEU A 253 1.47 2.69 -7.09
N LEU A 254 0.52 3.31 -7.79
CA LEU A 254 -0.32 4.39 -7.26
C LEU A 254 -1.70 3.92 -6.78
N GLN A 255 -2.10 2.68 -7.04
CA GLN A 255 -3.38 2.13 -6.57
C GLN A 255 -3.31 1.76 -5.08
N ASP A 256 -4.48 1.85 -4.44
CA ASP A 256 -4.68 1.41 -3.05
C ASP A 256 -5.11 -0.07 -2.97
N GLU A 257 -5.46 -0.69 -4.10
CA GLU A 257 -5.87 -2.10 -4.15
C GLU A 257 -4.67 -3.04 -4.02
N PRO A 258 -4.85 -4.17 -3.30
CA PRO A 258 -3.79 -5.16 -3.15
C PRO A 258 -3.39 -5.75 -4.50
N LEU A 259 -2.08 -5.96 -4.66
CA LEU A 259 -1.55 -6.64 -5.83
C LEU A 259 -2.09 -8.09 -5.86
N PRO A 260 -2.39 -8.64 -7.05
CA PRO A 260 -2.75 -10.04 -7.18
C PRO A 260 -1.71 -10.94 -6.52
N ALA A 261 -2.19 -11.89 -5.71
CA ALA A 261 -1.33 -12.82 -4.97
C ALA A 261 -0.61 -13.80 -5.91
N GLU A 262 -1.26 -14.17 -7.02
CA GLU A 262 -0.67 -14.99 -8.06
C GLU A 262 0.06 -14.11 -9.09
N GLY A 263 1.27 -14.52 -9.47
CA GLY A 263 2.03 -13.90 -10.56
C GLY A 263 1.35 -14.11 -11.92
N PRO A 264 1.74 -13.36 -12.95
CA PRO A 264 1.15 -13.51 -14.26
C PRO A 264 1.54 -14.86 -14.90
N PRO A 265 0.64 -15.48 -15.69
CA PRO A 265 0.91 -16.78 -16.30
C PRO A 265 1.98 -16.74 -17.40
N TYR A 266 2.32 -15.56 -17.91
CA TYR A 266 3.36 -15.35 -18.91
C TYR A 266 4.00 -13.97 -18.74
N TYR A 267 5.17 -13.78 -19.38
CA TYR A 267 5.90 -12.52 -19.39
C TYR A 267 5.90 -11.89 -20.81
N SER A 268 5.62 -10.59 -20.88
CA SER A 268 5.57 -9.74 -22.05
C SER A 268 6.23 -8.40 -21.74
N ARG A 269 7.31 -8.09 -22.45
CA ARG A 269 8.00 -6.81 -22.30
C ARG A 269 7.10 -5.64 -22.68
N GLY A 270 7.00 -4.63 -21.80
CA GLY A 270 6.12 -3.47 -21.90
C GLY A 270 4.64 -3.78 -21.61
N GLY A 271 4.31 -5.03 -21.28
CA GLY A 271 2.96 -5.49 -20.98
C GLY A 271 2.52 -5.21 -19.54
N GLU A 272 1.26 -5.50 -19.26
CA GLU A 272 0.67 -5.36 -17.92
C GLU A 272 1.23 -6.40 -16.94
N ASP A 273 1.58 -7.59 -17.43
CA ASP A 273 2.21 -8.65 -16.65
C ASP A 273 3.60 -8.26 -16.13
N GLU A 274 4.43 -7.61 -16.95
CA GLU A 274 5.72 -7.07 -16.52
C GLU A 274 5.55 -5.98 -15.47
N ALA A 275 4.52 -5.14 -15.61
CA ALA A 275 4.22 -4.10 -14.63
C ALA A 275 3.80 -4.69 -13.29
N MET A 276 3.00 -5.76 -13.30
CA MET A 276 2.60 -6.48 -12.10
C MET A 276 3.80 -7.13 -11.39
N LEU A 277 4.68 -7.81 -12.15
CA LEU A 277 5.92 -8.38 -11.60
C LEU A 277 6.82 -7.32 -10.99
N TYR A 278 6.98 -6.18 -11.67
CA TYR A 278 7.74 -5.06 -11.13
C TYR A 278 7.12 -4.49 -9.87
N ALA A 279 5.80 -4.29 -9.85
CA ALA A 279 5.11 -3.76 -8.67
C ALA A 279 5.23 -4.71 -7.47
N GLN A 280 5.09 -6.03 -7.66
CA GLN A 280 5.26 -7.04 -6.61
C GLN A 280 6.64 -6.96 -5.95
N GLN A 281 7.68 -6.62 -6.71
CA GLN A 281 9.06 -6.53 -6.22
C GLN A 281 9.43 -5.12 -5.70
N GLY A 282 8.95 -4.08 -6.36
CA GLY A 282 9.40 -2.69 -6.19
C GLY A 282 8.50 -1.82 -5.33
N LEU A 283 7.24 -2.17 -5.10
CA LEU A 283 6.27 -1.31 -4.41
C LEU A 283 6.77 -0.87 -3.03
N SER A 284 7.33 -1.79 -2.24
CA SER A 284 7.86 -1.48 -0.90
C SER A 284 8.99 -0.46 -0.95
N ALA A 285 9.85 -0.49 -1.98
CA ALA A 285 10.91 0.50 -2.15
C ALA A 285 10.35 1.89 -2.52
N TRP A 286 9.35 1.95 -3.40
CA TRP A 286 8.69 3.22 -3.75
C TRP A 286 7.97 3.84 -2.55
N ARG A 287 7.18 3.04 -1.84
CA ARG A 287 6.42 3.45 -0.64
C ARG A 287 7.33 3.91 0.50
N SER A 288 8.46 3.23 0.70
CA SER A 288 9.43 3.58 1.74
C SER A 288 10.37 4.72 1.34
N THR A 289 10.29 5.22 0.11
CA THR A 289 11.05 6.40 -0.31
C THR A 289 10.17 7.65 -0.14
N PRO A 290 10.49 8.55 0.82
CA PRO A 290 9.66 9.71 1.11
C PRO A 290 9.38 10.57 -0.13
N GLY A 291 8.09 10.84 -0.39
CA GLY A 291 7.63 11.69 -1.49
C GLY A 291 7.74 11.08 -2.89
N ALA A 292 8.23 9.84 -3.06
CA ALA A 292 8.43 9.25 -4.39
C ALA A 292 7.11 8.98 -5.13
N LEU A 293 6.07 8.53 -4.42
CA LEU A 293 4.74 8.31 -5.02
C LEU A 293 4.03 9.63 -5.35
N ALA A 294 4.11 10.64 -4.47
CA ALA A 294 3.59 11.97 -4.75
C ALA A 294 4.30 12.61 -5.97
N TRP A 295 5.63 12.48 -6.04
CA TRP A 295 6.42 12.89 -7.20
C TRP A 295 5.98 12.18 -8.48
N MET A 296 5.79 10.85 -8.43
CA MET A 296 5.29 10.08 -9.57
C MET A 296 3.92 10.58 -10.02
N LYS A 297 3.01 10.79 -9.08
CA LYS A 297 1.66 11.30 -9.32
C LYS A 297 1.71 12.69 -9.95
N ASP A 298 2.59 13.59 -9.53
CA ASP A 298 2.73 14.91 -10.13
C ASP A 298 3.27 14.83 -11.57
N VAL A 299 4.33 14.04 -11.79
CA VAL A 299 4.96 13.86 -13.11
C VAL A 299 3.96 13.33 -14.15
N PHE A 300 3.07 12.42 -13.74
CA PHE A 300 2.05 11.82 -14.63
C PHE A 300 0.72 12.56 -14.61
N GLY A 301 0.37 13.20 -13.49
CA GLY A 301 -0.85 13.94 -13.23
C GLY A 301 -0.86 15.36 -13.79
N GLY A 302 0.27 15.86 -14.33
CA GLY A 302 0.42 17.17 -14.98
C GLY A 302 -0.44 17.45 -16.22
N LYS A 303 -1.50 16.67 -16.47
CA LYS A 303 -2.61 17.01 -17.38
C LYS A 303 -4.00 16.92 -16.71
N GLY A 304 -4.04 16.94 -15.38
CA GLY A 304 -5.26 17.26 -14.65
C GLY A 304 -5.67 18.67 -15.02
N ARG A 305 -6.75 18.79 -15.80
CA ARG A 305 -7.47 20.04 -16.05
C ARG A 305 -7.55 20.78 -14.71
N GLY A 306 -6.71 21.80 -14.51
CA GLY A 306 -7.06 22.87 -13.61
C GLY A 306 -8.45 23.28 -14.04
N LYS A 307 -9.47 22.96 -13.23
CA LYS A 307 -10.76 23.64 -13.34
C LYS A 307 -10.34 25.10 -13.41
N LYS A 308 -10.56 25.72 -14.58
CA LYS A 308 -10.19 27.11 -14.85
C LYS A 308 -10.44 27.85 -13.56
N ALA A 309 -9.39 28.38 -12.93
CA ALA A 309 -9.56 29.32 -11.85
C ALA A 309 -10.53 30.35 -12.43
N VAL A 310 -11.79 30.32 -11.96
CA VAL A 310 -12.72 31.39 -12.24
C VAL A 310 -11.98 32.58 -11.67
N LYS A 311 -11.52 33.49 -12.53
CA LYS A 311 -10.98 34.77 -12.11
C LYS A 311 -12.08 35.41 -11.24
N LYS A 312 -12.01 35.21 -9.92
CA LYS A 312 -12.80 35.97 -8.97
C LYS A 312 -12.25 37.39 -9.11
N THR A 313 -13.05 38.27 -9.68
CA THR A 313 -12.85 39.71 -9.58
C THR A 313 -12.63 40.04 -8.11
N ALA A 314 -11.64 40.89 -7.81
CA ALA A 314 -11.39 41.35 -6.44
C ALA A 314 -12.71 41.84 -5.80
N ALA A 315 -12.93 41.51 -4.53
CA ALA A 315 -14.13 41.90 -3.82
C ALA A 315 -14.29 43.43 -3.86
N ALA A 316 -15.46 43.90 -4.30
CA ALA A 316 -15.73 45.32 -4.48
C ALA A 316 -16.13 45.99 -3.16
N GLY A 317 -16.80 45.23 -2.28
CA GLY A 317 -17.27 45.72 -0.99
C GLY A 317 -18.37 46.78 -1.12
N PRO A 318 -18.65 47.51 -0.03
CA PRO A 318 -19.68 48.54 0.01
C PRO A 318 -19.28 49.76 -0.84
N THR A 319 -19.73 49.80 -2.09
CA THR A 319 -19.57 50.97 -2.97
C THR A 319 -20.83 51.83 -2.98
N ALA A 320 -20.69 53.14 -3.12
CA ALA A 320 -21.83 54.07 -3.19
C ALA A 320 -22.84 53.70 -4.30
N ALA A 321 -22.35 53.27 -5.46
CA ALA A 321 -23.20 52.81 -6.56
C ALA A 321 -23.92 51.47 -6.24
N GLY A 322 -23.27 50.57 -5.50
CA GLY A 322 -23.87 49.33 -5.03
C GLY A 322 -24.96 49.58 -3.99
N LEU A 323 -24.68 50.42 -2.99
CA LEU A 323 -25.64 50.83 -1.97
C LEU A 323 -26.89 51.48 -2.58
N ALA A 324 -26.73 52.37 -3.55
CA ALA A 324 -27.86 52.99 -4.26
C ALA A 324 -28.75 51.96 -4.98
N ARG A 325 -28.15 50.92 -5.59
CA ARG A 325 -28.91 49.83 -6.23
C ARG A 325 -29.66 48.98 -5.21
N LEU A 326 -29.02 48.65 -4.08
CA LEU A 326 -29.66 47.88 -3.02
C LEU A 326 -30.79 48.66 -2.35
N LYS A 327 -30.65 49.98 -2.15
CA LYS A 327 -31.73 50.84 -1.63
C LYS A 327 -32.99 50.83 -2.49
N ALA A 328 -32.86 50.59 -3.79
CA ALA A 328 -34.00 50.50 -4.70
C ALA A 328 -34.79 49.19 -4.55
N LEU A 329 -34.22 48.17 -3.90
CA LEU A 329 -34.92 46.92 -3.61
C LEU A 329 -35.97 47.13 -2.52
N ARG A 330 -37.08 46.40 -2.61
CA ARG A 330 -38.11 46.36 -1.58
C ARG A 330 -37.52 45.85 -0.27
N ARG A 331 -37.85 46.49 0.85
CA ARG A 331 -37.57 45.97 2.19
C ARG A 331 -38.72 45.08 2.62
N GLU A 332 -38.42 43.89 3.11
CA GLU A 332 -39.38 42.94 3.68
C GLU A 332 -39.04 42.69 5.15
N PRO A 333 -40.03 42.38 6.01
CA PRO A 333 -39.79 42.07 7.42
C PRO A 333 -39.25 40.64 7.59
N ASP A 334 -38.22 40.30 6.82
CA ASP A 334 -37.51 39.03 6.88
C ASP A 334 -36.29 39.15 7.80
N GLU A 335 -36.02 38.09 8.54
CA GLU A 335 -34.90 37.95 9.47
C GLU A 335 -33.88 37.00 8.85
N TRP A 336 -32.70 37.51 8.52
CA TRP A 336 -31.61 36.69 7.97
C TRP A 336 -30.59 36.39 9.06
N GLN A 337 -30.18 35.13 9.19
CA GLN A 337 -28.94 34.79 9.88
C GLN A 337 -27.82 34.73 8.86
N VAL A 338 -26.67 35.32 9.16
CA VAL A 338 -25.50 35.31 8.27
C VAL A 338 -24.24 34.97 9.05
N ASP A 339 -23.43 34.09 8.47
CA ASP A 339 -22.15 33.72 9.04
C ASP A 339 -21.15 33.30 7.96
N ALA A 340 -19.87 33.49 8.26
CA ALA A 340 -18.76 32.97 7.49
C ALA A 340 -17.93 32.09 8.42
N ARG A 341 -17.92 30.77 8.17
CA ARG A 341 -17.23 29.81 9.03
C ARG A 341 -16.38 28.82 8.22
N PRO A 342 -15.26 28.35 8.77
CA PRO A 342 -14.43 27.36 8.09
C PRO A 342 -15.19 26.03 7.98
N MET A 343 -14.99 25.32 6.87
CA MET A 343 -15.50 23.97 6.72
C MET A 343 -14.58 22.97 7.43
N PRO A 344 -15.12 21.87 7.98
CA PRO A 344 -14.31 20.88 8.68
C PRO A 344 -13.36 20.11 7.75
N ASN A 345 -13.55 20.14 6.43
CA ASN A 345 -12.70 19.44 5.46
C ASN A 345 -11.58 20.32 4.90
N LEU A 346 -10.50 19.66 4.46
CA LEU A 346 -9.43 20.26 3.69
C LEU A 346 -9.62 19.94 2.20
N VAL A 347 -9.27 20.87 1.33
CA VAL A 347 -9.28 20.67 -0.13
C VAL A 347 -7.92 21.00 -0.72
N GLU A 348 -7.54 20.27 -1.77
CA GLU A 348 -6.29 20.53 -2.48
C GLU A 348 -6.45 21.73 -3.41
N SER A 349 -5.58 22.72 -3.26
CA SER A 349 -5.49 23.90 -4.14
C SER A 349 -4.03 24.25 -4.37
N GLY A 350 -3.58 24.20 -5.63
CA GLY A 350 -2.20 24.54 -5.99
C GLY A 350 -1.14 23.64 -5.37
N GLY A 351 -1.48 22.40 -4.99
CA GLY A 351 -0.59 21.47 -4.32
C GLY A 351 -0.57 21.60 -2.78
N GLU A 352 -1.33 22.54 -2.22
CA GLU A 352 -1.49 22.69 -0.77
C GLU A 352 -2.90 22.34 -0.32
N LEU A 353 -3.02 21.79 0.90
CA LEU A 353 -4.30 21.52 1.52
C LEU A 353 -4.78 22.75 2.28
N VAL A 354 -5.83 23.39 1.78
CA VAL A 354 -6.42 24.59 2.37
C VAL A 354 -7.77 24.26 2.99
N GLN A 355 -8.11 24.94 4.09
CA GLN A 355 -9.43 24.83 4.71
C GLN A 355 -10.37 25.85 4.05
N PRO A 356 -11.40 25.41 3.31
CA PRO A 356 -12.36 26.32 2.71
C PRO A 356 -13.19 27.03 3.78
N TRP A 357 -13.70 28.19 3.40
CA TRP A 357 -14.67 28.95 4.17
C TRP A 357 -15.99 28.99 3.43
N LEU A 358 -17.07 28.82 4.20
CA LEU A 358 -18.43 28.88 3.71
C LEU A 358 -19.09 30.14 4.22
N ILE A 359 -19.62 30.95 3.30
CA ILE A 359 -20.44 32.13 3.60
C ILE A 359 -21.90 31.73 3.39
N LEU A 360 -22.68 31.76 4.46
CA LEU A 360 -24.07 31.35 4.51
C LEU A 360 -24.96 32.54 4.89
N ALA A 361 -26.04 32.72 4.15
CA ALA A 361 -27.16 33.59 4.55
C ALA A 361 -28.45 32.77 4.51
N VAL A 362 -29.16 32.70 5.62
CA VAL A 362 -30.38 31.88 5.78
C VAL A 362 -31.53 32.79 6.24
N SER A 363 -32.65 32.75 5.52
CA SER A 363 -33.89 33.42 5.94
C SER A 363 -34.63 32.55 6.95
N ARG A 364 -34.95 33.13 8.12
CA ARG A 364 -35.79 32.46 9.13
C ARG A 364 -37.25 32.45 8.72
N GLN A 365 -37.73 33.47 8.02
CA GLN A 365 -39.12 33.55 7.58
C GLN A 365 -39.41 32.57 6.44
N HIS A 366 -38.51 32.48 5.46
CA HIS A 366 -38.65 31.59 4.30
C HIS A 366 -38.03 30.20 4.52
N LYS A 367 -37.39 29.97 5.67
CA LYS A 367 -36.74 28.70 6.07
C LYS A 367 -35.84 28.15 4.96
N GLY A 368 -34.95 28.98 4.44
CA GLY A 368 -34.13 28.60 3.29
C GLY A 368 -32.89 29.44 3.10
N ILE A 369 -31.99 28.90 2.29
CA ILE A 369 -30.69 29.49 1.99
C ILE A 369 -30.87 30.62 0.97
N MET A 370 -30.53 31.83 1.37
CA MET A 370 -30.52 33.03 0.53
C MET A 370 -29.23 33.13 -0.27
N ALA A 371 -28.10 32.80 0.38
CA ALA A 371 -26.79 32.65 -0.26
C ALA A 371 -25.98 31.53 0.38
N LEU A 372 -25.18 30.90 -0.47
CA LEU A 372 -24.21 29.86 -0.13
C LEU A 372 -23.06 30.04 -1.10
N GLU A 373 -21.94 30.54 -0.59
CA GLU A 373 -20.72 30.80 -1.36
C GLU A 373 -19.53 30.18 -0.64
N MET A 374 -18.55 29.70 -1.42
CA MET A 374 -17.36 29.04 -0.90
C MET A 374 -16.11 29.79 -1.38
N ASP A 375 -15.25 30.10 -0.42
CA ASP A 375 -13.95 30.73 -0.63
C ASP A 375 -12.84 29.80 -0.07
N LEU A 376 -11.65 29.84 -0.68
CA LEU A 376 -10.51 28.98 -0.26
C LEU A 376 -9.66 29.62 0.85
N GLN A 377 -10.04 30.82 1.28
CA GLN A 377 -9.35 31.64 2.27
C GLN A 377 -10.41 32.28 3.17
N PRO A 378 -10.05 32.68 4.40
CA PRO A 378 -10.92 33.47 5.26
C PRO A 378 -11.47 34.69 4.50
N PRO A 379 -12.80 34.85 4.39
CA PRO A 379 -13.38 35.91 3.57
C PRO A 379 -13.20 37.27 4.25
N SER A 380 -12.82 38.27 3.45
CA SER A 380 -12.75 39.66 3.92
C SER A 380 -14.15 40.25 4.15
N PRO A 381 -14.29 41.31 4.96
CA PRO A 381 -15.56 42.02 5.14
C PRO A 381 -16.18 42.46 3.79
N ALA A 382 -15.35 42.97 2.87
CA ALA A 382 -15.77 43.33 1.52
C ALA A 382 -16.35 42.14 0.73
N ARG A 383 -15.80 40.94 0.93
CA ARG A 383 -16.28 39.72 0.28
C ARG A 383 -17.60 39.23 0.88
N ILE A 384 -17.74 39.28 2.20
CA ILE A 384 -19.01 39.00 2.90
C ILE A 384 -20.10 39.96 2.40
N TRP A 385 -19.79 41.25 2.27
CA TRP A 385 -20.69 42.24 1.70
C TRP A 385 -21.14 41.91 0.28
N ASP A 386 -20.21 41.57 -0.62
CA ASP A 386 -20.55 41.24 -2.01
C ASP A 386 -21.52 40.07 -2.09
N VAL A 387 -21.33 39.05 -1.24
CA VAL A 387 -22.24 37.90 -1.14
C VAL A 387 -23.61 38.33 -0.63
N LEU A 388 -23.68 39.21 0.37
CA LEU A 388 -24.95 39.74 0.88
C LEU A 388 -25.68 40.61 -0.14
N ALA A 389 -24.97 41.51 -0.82
CA ALA A 389 -25.50 42.34 -1.88
C ALA A 389 -26.07 41.49 -3.04
N GLN A 390 -25.36 40.41 -3.40
CA GLN A 390 -25.83 39.45 -4.37
C GLN A 390 -27.06 38.69 -3.85
N ALA A 391 -27.08 38.28 -2.59
CA ALA A 391 -28.23 37.60 -1.96
C ALA A 391 -29.48 38.50 -1.99
N MET A 392 -29.35 39.79 -1.68
CA MET A 392 -30.48 40.74 -1.74
C MET A 392 -30.97 40.95 -3.18
N SER A 393 -30.04 41.07 -4.13
CA SER A 393 -30.37 41.38 -5.53
C SER A 393 -30.84 40.16 -6.34
N ARG A 394 -30.34 38.98 -6.00
CA ARG A 394 -30.55 37.70 -6.71
C ARG A 394 -30.47 36.54 -5.70
N PRO A 395 -31.44 36.42 -4.79
CA PRO A 395 -31.42 35.37 -3.78
C PRO A 395 -31.58 33.99 -4.45
N LYS A 396 -31.00 32.96 -3.85
CA LYS A 396 -31.22 31.56 -4.28
C LYS A 396 -32.68 31.14 -4.08
N LEU A 397 -33.38 31.74 -3.12
CA LEU A 397 -34.78 31.48 -2.80
C LEU A 397 -35.58 32.78 -2.76
N GLY A 398 -36.74 32.81 -3.40
CA GLY A 398 -37.64 33.97 -3.36
C GLY A 398 -37.30 35.08 -4.38
N LYS A 399 -37.90 36.26 -4.18
CA LYS A 399 -37.70 37.45 -5.03
C LYS A 399 -36.64 38.38 -4.43
N PRO A 400 -35.97 39.23 -5.23
CA PRO A 400 -35.01 40.21 -4.73
C PRO A 400 -35.61 41.15 -3.68
N HIS A 401 -35.00 41.25 -2.51
CA HIS A 401 -35.42 42.10 -1.41
C HIS A 401 -34.27 42.39 -0.44
N ARG A 402 -34.43 43.42 0.39
CA ARG A 402 -33.61 43.68 1.58
C ARG A 402 -34.31 43.07 2.81
N PRO A 403 -33.59 42.37 3.70
CA PRO A 403 -34.15 41.92 4.95
C PRO A 403 -34.46 43.10 5.88
N GLY A 404 -35.32 42.86 6.88
CA GLY A 404 -35.61 43.80 7.94
C GLY A 404 -34.49 43.84 8.96
N GLU A 405 -33.96 42.64 9.25
CA GLU A 405 -33.01 42.35 10.31
C GLU A 405 -31.98 41.30 9.82
N LEU A 406 -30.75 41.43 10.31
CA LEU A 406 -29.63 40.54 10.05
C LEU A 406 -28.97 40.15 11.38
N GLN A 407 -29.01 38.87 11.72
CA GLN A 407 -28.42 38.29 12.94
C GLN A 407 -27.07 37.65 12.63
N VAL A 408 -26.05 38.01 13.40
CA VAL A 408 -24.66 37.57 13.21
C VAL A 408 -23.98 37.23 14.54
N LEU A 409 -22.90 36.45 14.49
CA LEU A 409 -22.02 36.29 15.64
C LEU A 409 -21.13 37.54 15.80
N ALA A 410 -20.77 37.88 17.03
CA ALA A 410 -19.86 38.99 17.30
C ALA A 410 -18.50 38.78 16.60
N GLY A 411 -18.04 39.80 15.87
CA GLY A 411 -16.77 39.73 15.17
C GLY A 411 -16.42 41.01 14.42
N PRO A 412 -15.11 41.28 14.18
CA PRO A 412 -14.63 42.55 13.62
C PRO A 412 -15.13 42.82 12.21
N ALA A 413 -15.44 41.78 11.43
CA ALA A 413 -16.01 41.93 10.10
C ALA A 413 -17.40 42.60 10.13
N TRP A 414 -18.20 42.35 11.17
CA TRP A 414 -19.55 42.90 11.28
C TRP A 414 -19.57 44.31 11.83
N GLU A 415 -18.56 44.68 12.64
CA GLU A 415 -18.34 46.07 13.05
C GLU A 415 -18.08 46.99 11.86
N GLU A 416 -17.31 46.52 10.86
CA GLU A 416 -17.04 47.27 9.62
C GLU A 416 -18.27 47.37 8.72
N LEU A 417 -19.11 46.33 8.66
CA LEU A 417 -20.27 46.28 7.76
C LEU A 417 -21.54 46.92 8.33
N ALA A 418 -21.67 47.02 9.65
CA ALA A 418 -22.87 47.53 10.33
C ALA A 418 -23.32 48.93 9.83
N PRO A 419 -22.42 49.94 9.65
CA PRO A 419 -22.84 51.25 9.16
C PRO A 419 -23.46 51.20 7.76
N HIS A 420 -22.97 50.31 6.91
CA HIS A 420 -23.49 50.14 5.54
C HIS A 420 -24.83 49.40 5.51
N LEU A 421 -25.06 48.47 6.44
CA LEU A 421 -26.36 47.81 6.63
C LEU A 421 -27.40 48.79 7.17
N GLU A 422 -27.03 49.63 8.13
CA GLU A 422 -27.88 50.68 8.67
C GLU A 422 -28.29 51.69 7.57
N GLU A 423 -27.36 52.06 6.69
CA GLU A 423 -27.66 52.90 5.52
C GLU A 423 -28.71 52.24 4.58
N LEU A 424 -28.74 50.91 4.50
CA LEU A 424 -29.76 50.15 3.77
C LEU A 424 -31.05 49.96 4.57
N GLY A 425 -31.13 50.45 5.80
CA GLY A 425 -32.25 50.21 6.71
C GLY A 425 -32.37 48.76 7.15
N VAL A 426 -31.26 48.01 7.17
CA VAL A 426 -31.18 46.64 7.69
C VAL A 426 -30.61 46.73 9.10
N GLU A 427 -31.35 46.27 10.10
CA GLU A 427 -30.87 46.23 11.48
C GLU A 427 -29.91 45.06 11.66
N CYS A 428 -28.68 45.31 12.13
CA CYS A 428 -27.67 44.27 12.35
C CYS A 428 -27.59 43.96 13.84
N LEU A 429 -28.04 42.78 14.26
CA LEU A 429 -28.03 42.32 15.64
C LEU A 429 -26.93 41.28 15.86
N GLN A 430 -26.09 41.50 16.87
CA GLN A 430 -25.11 40.51 17.29
C GLN A 430 -25.74 39.58 18.33
N GLY A 431 -25.70 38.27 18.09
CA GLY A 431 -26.19 37.24 19.00
C GLY A 431 -25.10 36.27 19.42
N GLU A 432 -25.38 35.47 20.44
CA GLU A 432 -24.47 34.41 20.91
C GLU A 432 -24.61 33.11 20.09
N GLU A 433 -25.75 32.88 19.45
CA GLU A 433 -26.05 31.64 18.70
C GLU A 433 -26.82 31.93 17.39
N LEU A 434 -26.56 31.13 16.35
CA LEU A 434 -27.22 31.21 15.04
C LEU A 434 -27.87 29.87 14.68
N GLY A 435 -28.88 29.45 15.45
CA GLY A 435 -29.46 28.11 15.36
C GLY A 435 -29.98 27.70 13.97
N ALA A 436 -30.42 28.63 13.11
CA ALA A 436 -30.82 28.29 11.74
C ALA A 436 -29.60 28.00 10.85
N ILE A 437 -28.52 28.77 11.00
CA ILE A 437 -27.24 28.46 10.34
C ILE A 437 -26.65 27.16 10.88
N ASP A 438 -26.65 26.94 12.19
CA ASP A 438 -26.05 25.73 12.77
C ASP A 438 -26.75 24.46 12.27
N PHE A 439 -28.08 24.50 12.16
CA PHE A 439 -28.86 23.43 11.55
C PHE A 439 -28.50 23.23 10.08
N VAL A 440 -28.53 24.29 9.26
CA VAL A 440 -28.23 24.22 7.82
C VAL A 440 -26.79 23.77 7.58
N PHE A 441 -25.84 24.27 8.35
CA PHE A 441 -24.43 23.92 8.25
C PHE A 441 -24.22 22.44 8.57
N LYS A 442 -24.77 21.96 9.69
CA LYS A 442 -24.67 20.55 10.07
C LYS A 442 -25.30 19.62 9.02
N ASP A 443 -26.50 19.95 8.54
CA ASP A 443 -27.20 19.15 7.53
C ASP A 443 -26.48 19.17 6.17
N LEU A 444 -25.96 20.33 5.76
CA LEU A 444 -25.19 20.49 4.54
C LEU A 444 -23.88 19.70 4.57
N ILE A 445 -23.15 19.74 5.69
CA ILE A 445 -21.92 18.96 5.87
C ILE A 445 -22.25 17.46 5.84
N GLY A 446 -23.29 17.02 6.55
CA GLY A 446 -23.71 15.61 6.54
C GLY A 446 -24.08 15.10 5.14
N HIS A 447 -24.80 15.89 4.35
CA HIS A 447 -25.17 15.51 2.97
C HIS A 447 -24.01 15.55 1.98
N LEU A 448 -23.10 16.53 2.09
CA LEU A 448 -21.99 16.68 1.16
C LEU A 448 -20.88 15.65 1.41
N MET A 449 -20.67 15.25 2.67
CA MET A 449 -19.46 14.55 3.07
C MET A 449 -19.71 13.17 3.70
N GLY A 450 -20.94 12.86 4.11
CA GLY A 450 -21.19 11.75 5.03
C GLY A 450 -20.58 12.01 6.42
N ASP A 451 -20.66 11.02 7.30
CA ASP A 451 -20.02 11.09 8.62
C ASP A 451 -18.51 10.87 8.48
N ALA A 452 -17.73 11.93 8.61
CA ALA A 452 -16.28 11.80 8.74
C ALA A 452 -15.93 11.08 10.05
N PRO A 453 -14.89 10.22 10.08
CA PRO A 453 -14.43 9.64 11.34
C PRO A 453 -13.99 10.77 12.30
N PRO A 454 -14.31 10.64 13.60
CA PRO A 454 -13.96 11.65 14.60
C PRO A 454 -12.44 11.75 14.76
N GLY A 455 -11.95 12.96 15.04
CA GLY A 455 -10.53 13.17 15.37
C GLY A 455 -10.14 12.62 16.74
N LEU A 456 -8.84 12.49 16.99
CA LEU A 456 -8.28 12.01 18.25
C LEU A 456 -8.68 12.89 19.44
N LEU A 457 -8.68 14.22 19.28
CA LEU A 457 -9.05 15.17 20.35
C LEU A 457 -10.54 15.17 20.69
N GLU A 458 -11.39 14.56 19.85
CA GLU A 458 -12.81 14.36 20.16
C GLU A 458 -13.03 13.19 21.13
N THR A 459 -11.99 12.38 21.39
CA THR A 459 -12.05 11.27 22.34
C THR A 459 -11.88 11.78 23.78
N PRO A 460 -12.83 11.52 24.68
CA PRO A 460 -12.75 11.97 26.07
C PRO A 460 -11.45 11.55 26.76
N GLY A 461 -10.73 12.52 27.32
CA GLY A 461 -9.48 12.30 28.05
C GLY A 461 -8.22 12.28 27.19
N VAL A 462 -8.33 12.40 25.86
CA VAL A 462 -7.17 12.62 24.98
C VAL A 462 -6.83 14.12 24.99
N THR A 463 -5.56 14.46 25.22
CA THR A 463 -5.08 15.85 25.24
C THR A 463 -4.12 16.12 24.07
N PRO A 464 -3.92 17.40 23.67
CA PRO A 464 -2.97 17.74 22.62
C PRO A 464 -1.54 17.25 22.88
N GLU A 465 -1.09 17.23 24.14
CA GLU A 465 0.23 16.78 24.54
C GLU A 465 0.39 15.26 24.39
N LEU A 466 -0.67 14.50 24.71
CA LEU A 466 -0.68 13.06 24.52
C LEU A 466 -0.59 12.69 23.04
N VAL A 467 -1.36 13.39 22.19
CA VAL A 467 -1.30 13.18 20.74
C VAL A 467 0.05 13.60 20.18
N ALA A 468 0.65 14.70 20.68
CA ALA A 468 1.98 15.13 20.28
C ALA A 468 3.05 14.06 20.55
N GLY A 469 3.04 13.43 21.75
CA GLY A 469 3.96 12.35 22.09
C GLY A 469 3.80 11.12 21.18
N PHE A 470 2.56 10.76 20.85
CA PHE A 470 2.27 9.72 19.87
C PHE A 470 2.79 10.06 18.46
N TYR A 471 2.53 11.28 17.98
CA TYR A 471 3.00 11.74 16.66
C TYR A 471 4.52 11.73 16.55
N GLU A 472 5.22 12.22 17.58
CA GLU A 472 6.69 12.18 17.68
C GLU A 472 7.20 10.72 17.63
N ALA A 473 6.63 9.82 18.44
CA ALA A 473 7.00 8.41 18.44
C ALA A 473 6.74 7.73 17.10
N ALA A 474 5.60 8.03 16.47
CA ALA A 474 5.25 7.50 15.15
C ALA A 474 6.18 8.04 14.06
N ALA A 475 6.55 9.32 14.11
CA ALA A 475 7.52 9.91 13.19
C ALA A 475 8.90 9.26 13.34
N GLY A 476 9.35 9.05 14.58
CA GLY A 476 10.59 8.32 14.87
C GLY A 476 10.56 6.87 14.41
N PHE A 477 9.45 6.16 14.63
CA PHE A 477 9.24 4.80 14.12
C PHE A 477 9.30 4.76 12.60
N TYR A 478 8.64 5.71 11.91
CA TYR A 478 8.63 5.75 10.45
C TYR A 478 10.02 5.97 9.87
N ARG A 479 10.78 6.93 10.43
CA ARG A 479 12.14 7.23 9.97
C ARG A 479 13.11 6.07 10.19
N ARG A 480 12.95 5.32 11.29
CA ARG A 480 13.72 4.09 11.53
C ARG A 480 13.32 2.93 10.60
N ALA A 481 12.14 3.00 9.99
CA ALA A 481 11.62 2.06 8.99
C ALA A 481 11.81 0.56 9.37
N PRO A 482 11.38 0.12 10.56
CA PRO A 482 11.64 -1.25 11.06
C PRO A 482 11.07 -2.35 10.18
N TRP A 483 10.05 -2.06 9.35
CA TRP A 483 9.54 -3.00 8.34
C TRP A 483 10.57 -3.39 7.28
N LYS A 484 11.65 -2.62 7.11
CA LYS A 484 12.73 -2.95 6.16
C LYS A 484 13.57 -4.14 6.61
N SER A 485 13.67 -4.43 7.92
CA SER A 485 14.52 -5.52 8.44
C SER A 485 13.80 -6.86 8.62
N LEU A 486 12.49 -6.93 8.37
CA LEU A 486 11.69 -8.12 8.64
C LEU A 486 11.54 -9.06 7.44
N GLY A 487 11.77 -10.35 7.71
CA GLY A 487 11.67 -11.44 6.76
C GLY A 487 10.24 -11.92 6.47
N TYR A 488 9.36 -11.98 7.46
CA TYR A 488 7.94 -12.26 7.25
C TYR A 488 7.14 -11.69 8.42
N GLU A 489 5.82 -11.90 8.41
CA GLU A 489 4.94 -11.61 9.53
C GLU A 489 5.35 -12.45 10.75
N GLU A 490 6.18 -11.85 11.60
CA GLU A 490 6.50 -12.33 12.94
C GLU A 490 5.85 -11.40 13.96
N ALA A 491 5.57 -11.95 15.13
CA ALA A 491 5.00 -11.20 16.23
C ALA A 491 5.99 -11.11 17.38
N ILE A 492 6.02 -9.92 17.98
CA ILE A 492 6.73 -9.63 19.20
C ILE A 492 5.70 -9.70 20.33
N ARG A 493 5.91 -10.57 21.30
CA ARG A 493 5.14 -10.53 22.54
C ARG A 493 5.50 -9.25 23.28
N VAL A 494 4.49 -8.49 23.67
CA VAL A 494 4.61 -7.24 24.40
C VAL A 494 3.87 -7.36 25.73
N GLU A 495 4.60 -7.22 26.82
CA GLU A 495 4.02 -7.02 28.15
C GLU A 495 4.39 -5.62 28.65
N CYS A 496 3.45 -4.92 29.28
CA CYS A 496 3.66 -3.60 29.84
C CYS A 496 3.37 -3.65 31.34
N ASP A 497 4.27 -3.12 32.15
CA ASP A 497 4.11 -3.06 33.61
C ASP A 497 2.95 -2.15 34.04
N ARG A 498 2.72 -1.10 33.26
CA ARG A 498 1.79 0.00 33.55
C ARG A 498 0.34 -0.30 33.18
N PHE A 499 0.11 -0.99 32.07
CA PHE A 499 -1.25 -1.24 31.55
C PHE A 499 -1.67 -2.70 31.72
N ARG A 500 -2.92 -2.93 32.10
CA ARG A 500 -3.52 -4.27 32.20
C ARG A 500 -4.15 -4.65 30.86
N GLY A 501 -4.21 -5.95 30.56
CA GLY A 501 -4.85 -6.47 29.35
C GLY A 501 -3.91 -7.07 28.30
N GLY A 502 -2.60 -7.10 28.57
CA GLY A 502 -1.63 -7.90 27.80
C GLY A 502 -1.62 -9.38 28.21
N PRO A 503 -0.76 -10.21 27.57
CA PRO A 503 0.22 -9.80 26.56
C PRO A 503 -0.44 -9.37 25.25
N TRP A 504 0.16 -8.37 24.60
CA TRP A 504 -0.16 -8.00 23.23
C TRP A 504 0.84 -8.66 22.28
N TYR A 505 0.43 -8.86 21.03
CA TYR A 505 1.28 -9.44 20.00
C TYR A 505 1.45 -8.41 18.89
N ALA A 506 2.60 -7.77 18.87
CA ALA A 506 2.93 -6.69 17.94
C ALA A 506 3.42 -7.26 16.62
N VAL A 507 2.77 -6.87 15.52
CA VAL A 507 3.17 -7.19 14.15
C VAL A 507 3.50 -5.87 13.44
N VAL A 508 4.74 -5.75 12.99
CA VAL A 508 5.19 -4.62 12.18
C VAL A 508 4.72 -4.82 10.75
N MET A 509 3.96 -3.86 10.23
CA MET A 509 3.42 -3.88 8.88
C MET A 509 4.34 -3.13 7.92
N GLY A 510 4.47 -3.62 6.69
CA GLY A 510 5.12 -2.86 5.62
C GLY A 510 5.88 -3.65 4.58
N ARG A 511 6.04 -4.97 4.75
CA ARG A 511 6.80 -5.80 3.80
C ARG A 511 6.21 -5.80 2.38
N SER A 512 4.89 -5.84 2.24
CA SER A 512 4.21 -5.75 0.93
C SER A 512 4.23 -4.34 0.34
N GLY A 513 4.65 -3.34 1.11
CA GLY A 513 4.58 -1.92 0.73
C GLY A 513 3.18 -1.34 0.83
N MET A 514 2.11 -2.13 0.99
CA MET A 514 0.73 -1.64 0.94
C MET A 514 0.30 -0.85 2.17
N THR A 515 0.83 -1.20 3.34
CA THR A 515 0.52 -0.49 4.59
C THR A 515 1.75 -0.57 5.48
N LEU A 516 2.32 0.59 5.81
CA LEU A 516 3.42 0.70 6.77
C LEU A 516 2.81 0.98 8.14
N GLY A 517 3.30 0.34 9.20
CA GLY A 517 2.77 0.60 10.55
C GLY A 517 3.03 -0.50 11.56
N LEU A 518 2.21 -0.52 12.60
CA LEU A 518 2.28 -1.47 13.71
C LEU A 518 0.87 -1.86 14.16
N THR A 519 0.65 -3.16 14.33
CA THR A 519 -0.62 -3.69 14.86
C THR A 519 -0.37 -4.49 16.14
N LEU A 520 -1.13 -4.19 17.19
CA LEU A 520 -1.12 -4.93 18.46
C LEU A 520 -2.37 -5.82 18.55
N TYR A 521 -2.19 -7.13 18.38
CA TYR A 521 -3.24 -8.13 18.58
C TYR A 521 -3.34 -8.54 20.04
N THR A 522 -4.53 -8.97 20.47
CA THR A 522 -4.77 -9.46 21.84
C THR A 522 -4.89 -10.99 21.94
N ASP A 523 -4.94 -11.69 20.81
CA ASP A 523 -5.18 -13.14 20.75
C ASP A 523 -4.17 -13.81 19.81
N LEU A 524 -3.26 -14.58 20.39
CA LEU A 524 -2.21 -15.29 19.64
C LEU A 524 -2.77 -16.45 18.81
N ASP A 525 -3.75 -17.17 19.32
CA ASP A 525 -4.34 -18.31 18.61
C ASP A 525 -5.06 -17.83 17.36
N LEU A 526 -5.78 -16.70 17.46
CA LEU A 526 -6.40 -16.08 16.30
C LEU A 526 -5.35 -15.61 15.29
N LEU A 527 -4.28 -14.95 15.74
CA LEU A 527 -3.19 -14.50 14.88
C LEU A 527 -2.53 -15.67 14.13
N ARG A 528 -2.21 -16.77 14.83
CA ARG A 528 -1.66 -18.00 14.22
C ARG A 528 -2.63 -18.64 13.21
N ARG A 529 -3.94 -18.60 13.47
CA ARG A 529 -4.96 -19.08 12.52
C ARG A 529 -5.07 -18.20 11.27
N MET A 530 -4.90 -16.89 11.42
CA MET A 530 -4.84 -15.95 10.29
C MET A 530 -3.64 -16.27 9.39
N TRP A 531 -2.44 -16.42 9.97
CA TRP A 531 -1.23 -16.73 9.22
C TRP A 531 -1.24 -18.09 8.53
N SER A 532 -1.90 -19.08 9.13
CA SER A 532 -1.96 -20.43 8.55
C SER A 532 -3.00 -20.57 7.42
N GLY A 533 -3.77 -19.52 7.10
CA GLY A 533 -4.83 -19.58 6.09
C GLY A 533 -5.99 -20.54 6.46
N ARG A 534 -6.04 -21.01 7.71
CA ARG A 534 -7.02 -22.01 8.18
C ARG A 534 -8.40 -21.42 8.47
N LEU A 535 -8.53 -20.10 8.43
CA LEU A 535 -9.81 -19.39 8.53
C LEU A 535 -10.03 -18.59 7.25
N ALA A 536 -11.24 -18.69 6.69
CA ALA A 536 -11.65 -17.82 5.60
C ALA A 536 -11.50 -16.34 5.99
N ASP A 537 -10.92 -15.52 5.12
CA ASP A 537 -10.55 -14.12 5.37
C ASP A 537 -11.66 -13.30 6.02
N GLU A 538 -12.92 -13.50 5.59
CA GLU A 538 -14.06 -12.76 6.12
C GLU A 538 -14.39 -13.11 7.59
N ARG A 539 -14.22 -14.39 7.98
CA ARG A 539 -14.44 -14.81 9.38
C ARG A 539 -13.30 -14.34 10.27
N SER A 540 -12.06 -14.47 9.80
CA SER A 540 -10.87 -13.92 10.48
C SER A 540 -11.04 -12.43 10.76
N ALA A 541 -11.43 -11.67 9.72
CA ALA A 541 -11.60 -10.24 9.81
C ALA A 541 -12.62 -9.85 10.90
N ARG A 542 -13.75 -10.55 11.00
CA ARG A 542 -14.79 -10.26 12.00
C ARG A 542 -14.40 -10.59 13.45
N LEU A 543 -13.51 -11.56 13.65
CA LEU A 543 -13.07 -11.98 15.00
C LEU A 543 -11.89 -11.17 15.52
N THR A 544 -11.15 -10.51 14.64
CA THR A 544 -9.92 -9.79 14.97
C THR A 544 -10.21 -8.57 15.84
N VAL A 545 -9.55 -8.52 17.00
CA VAL A 545 -9.45 -7.33 17.84
C VAL A 545 -8.00 -6.88 17.85
N ALA A 546 -7.76 -5.66 17.42
CA ALA A 546 -6.41 -5.14 17.30
C ALA A 546 -6.38 -3.62 17.45
N LEU A 547 -5.31 -3.09 18.03
CA LEU A 547 -4.98 -1.67 17.99
C LEU A 547 -3.96 -1.47 16.87
N THR A 548 -4.31 -0.66 15.86
CA THR A 548 -3.51 -0.52 14.65
C THR A 548 -3.14 0.94 14.46
N VAL A 549 -1.86 1.19 14.19
CA VAL A 549 -1.38 2.44 13.59
C VAL A 549 -0.83 2.14 12.20
N HIS A 550 -1.23 2.94 11.22
CA HIS A 550 -0.63 2.96 9.88
C HIS A 550 -0.26 4.38 9.46
N PHE A 551 0.48 4.50 8.37
CA PHE A 551 0.89 5.78 7.82
C PHE A 551 0.27 6.01 6.46
N ASP A 552 -0.43 7.14 6.31
CA ASP A 552 -1.15 7.49 5.10
C ASP A 552 -0.91 8.94 4.68
N PRO A 553 -1.18 9.28 3.40
CA PRO A 553 -1.23 10.67 2.99
C PRO A 553 -2.49 11.37 3.50
N PRO A 554 -2.49 12.72 3.55
CA PRO A 554 -3.56 13.50 4.17
C PRO A 554 -4.99 13.17 3.74
N PRO A 555 -5.32 12.80 2.48
CA PRO A 555 -6.69 12.46 2.10
C PRO A 555 -7.33 11.31 2.88
N HIS A 556 -6.53 10.46 3.55
CA HIS A 556 -7.02 9.34 4.38
C HIS A 556 -6.98 9.63 5.88
N ILE A 557 -6.50 10.80 6.29
CA ILE A 557 -6.44 11.22 7.69
C ILE A 557 -7.72 11.98 8.04
N PRO A 558 -8.32 11.77 9.24
CA PRO A 558 -9.44 12.57 9.70
C PRO A 558 -9.11 14.08 9.59
N PRO A 559 -9.96 14.89 8.95
CA PRO A 559 -9.69 16.32 8.79
C PRO A 559 -9.47 17.06 10.12
N ALA A 560 -10.17 16.65 11.19
CA ALA A 560 -9.98 17.17 12.53
C ALA A 560 -8.53 17.00 13.03
N ASP A 561 -7.91 15.84 12.77
CA ASP A 561 -6.53 15.57 13.17
C ASP A 561 -5.52 16.38 12.34
N LEU A 562 -5.79 16.59 11.06
CA LEU A 562 -4.94 17.43 10.21
C LEU A 562 -4.96 18.90 10.66
N LEU A 563 -6.12 19.41 11.07
CA LEU A 563 -6.27 20.78 11.59
C LEU A 563 -5.59 20.93 12.95
N ALA A 564 -5.87 20.01 13.88
CA ALA A 564 -5.24 19.98 15.20
C ALA A 564 -3.72 19.85 15.10
N GLY A 565 -3.21 19.03 14.19
CA GLY A 565 -1.78 18.88 13.94
C GLY A 565 -1.12 20.17 13.44
N ARG A 566 -1.82 20.99 12.64
CA ARG A 566 -1.34 22.31 12.21
C ARG A 566 -1.35 23.32 13.35
N GLU A 567 -2.42 23.32 14.16
CA GLU A 567 -2.59 24.23 15.28
C GLU A 567 -1.55 23.98 16.38
N HIS A 568 -1.33 22.71 16.73
CA HIS A 568 -0.43 22.31 17.81
C HIS A 568 1.00 22.00 17.35
N GLY A 569 1.25 21.98 16.04
CA GLY A 569 2.58 21.72 15.47
C GLY A 569 3.07 20.28 15.69
N TRP A 570 2.17 19.29 15.57
CA TRP A 570 2.54 17.88 15.74
C TRP A 570 3.51 17.42 14.66
N GLU A 571 4.50 16.63 15.07
CA GLU A 571 5.56 16.13 14.20
C GLU A 571 5.06 15.02 13.27
N VAL A 572 5.36 15.13 11.97
CA VAL A 572 5.09 14.09 10.97
C VAL A 572 6.37 13.69 10.25
N ALA A 573 6.47 12.42 9.84
CA ALA A 573 7.69 11.91 9.22
C ALA A 573 7.93 12.45 7.81
N GLY A 574 6.86 12.86 7.12
CA GLY A 574 6.88 13.37 5.77
C GLY A 574 5.47 13.68 5.26
N PRO A 575 5.34 14.23 4.03
CA PRO A 575 4.07 14.68 3.48
C PRO A 575 3.05 13.56 3.24
N ASP A 576 3.50 12.30 3.09
CA ASP A 576 2.66 11.13 2.87
C ASP A 576 2.70 10.14 4.05
N ALA A 577 3.17 10.58 5.22
CA ALA A 577 3.47 9.71 6.36
C ALA A 577 2.82 10.21 7.65
N TYR A 578 1.52 10.53 7.59
CA TYR A 578 0.73 10.91 8.75
C TYR A 578 0.28 9.65 9.50
N PRO A 579 0.47 9.57 10.83
CA PRO A 579 0.01 8.43 11.60
C PRO A 579 -1.51 8.47 11.76
N SER A 580 -2.18 7.39 11.36
CA SER A 580 -3.60 7.13 11.62
C SER A 580 -3.72 5.90 12.52
N ILE A 581 -4.39 6.07 13.65
CA ILE A 581 -4.52 5.04 14.70
C ILE A 581 -5.99 4.79 15.02
N PHE A 582 -6.36 3.51 15.11
CA PHE A 582 -7.71 3.09 15.45
C PHE A 582 -7.68 1.75 16.19
N LYS A 583 -8.73 1.52 16.99
CA LYS A 583 -9.04 0.21 17.54
C LYS A 583 -10.08 -0.47 16.66
N LYS A 584 -9.74 -1.66 16.17
CA LYS A 584 -10.68 -2.59 15.58
C LYS A 584 -11.27 -3.49 16.67
N GLU A 585 -12.59 -3.57 16.71
CA GLU A 585 -13.34 -4.46 17.61
C GLU A 585 -14.01 -5.60 16.82
N LYS A 586 -14.59 -6.55 17.58
CA LYS A 586 -15.30 -7.68 16.99
C LYS A 586 -16.46 -7.18 16.12
N GLY A 587 -16.64 -7.77 14.95
CA GLY A 587 -17.69 -7.37 14.01
C GLY A 587 -17.29 -6.24 13.06
N MET A 588 -16.00 -5.92 12.94
CA MET A 588 -15.44 -4.91 12.01
C MET A 588 -15.72 -3.45 12.38
N THR A 589 -16.22 -3.18 13.59
CA THR A 589 -16.37 -1.81 14.08
C THR A 589 -15.00 -1.21 14.39
N MET A 590 -14.81 0.04 13.96
CA MET A 590 -13.60 0.81 14.23
C MET A 590 -13.95 1.99 15.14
N ARG A 591 -13.07 2.29 16.10
CA ARG A 591 -13.19 3.46 16.97
C ARG A 591 -11.83 4.12 17.19
N PRO A 592 -11.78 5.40 17.57
CA PRO A 592 -10.57 6.03 18.08
C PRO A 592 -9.99 5.27 19.30
N PRO A 593 -8.66 5.34 19.52
CA PRO A 593 -8.03 4.74 20.69
C PRO A 593 -8.40 5.49 21.97
N LEU A 594 -8.50 4.76 23.08
CA LEU A 594 -8.58 5.36 24.42
C LEU A 594 -7.22 5.98 24.81
N PRO A 595 -7.17 6.91 25.79
CA PRO A 595 -5.92 7.55 26.20
C PRO A 595 -4.79 6.56 26.54
N TRP A 596 -5.10 5.51 27.30
CA TRP A 596 -4.11 4.48 27.65
C TRP A 596 -3.70 3.60 26.47
N GLU A 597 -4.57 3.41 25.47
CA GLU A 597 -4.23 2.67 24.24
C GLU A 597 -3.25 3.49 23.39
N LEU A 598 -3.42 4.82 23.37
CA LEU A 598 -2.52 5.75 22.71
C LEU A 598 -1.14 5.77 23.40
N GLU A 599 -1.10 5.82 24.73
CA GLU A 599 0.15 5.70 25.52
C GLU A 599 0.85 4.35 25.30
N LEU A 600 0.10 3.25 25.25
CA LEU A 600 0.65 1.92 24.96
C LEU A 600 1.27 1.88 23.55
N MET A 601 0.56 2.41 22.55
CA MET A 601 1.07 2.46 21.18
C MET A 601 2.32 3.35 21.09
N GLU A 602 2.33 4.50 21.74
CA GLU A 602 3.51 5.37 21.83
C GLU A 602 4.71 4.60 22.40
N ALA A 603 4.54 3.90 23.54
CA ALA A 603 5.60 3.10 24.15
C ALA A 603 6.14 2.02 23.19
N CYS A 604 5.25 1.32 22.49
CA CYS A 604 5.61 0.31 21.50
C CYS A 604 6.41 0.90 20.33
N LEU A 605 5.95 2.03 19.77
CA LEU A 605 6.62 2.72 18.66
C LEU A 605 8.04 3.20 19.03
N ARG A 606 8.24 3.59 20.30
CA ARG A 606 9.57 3.97 20.82
C ARG A 606 10.48 2.75 21.04
N ALA A 607 9.98 1.67 21.65
CA ALA A 607 10.81 0.55 22.10
C ALA A 607 11.08 -0.53 21.03
N ILE A 608 10.09 -0.86 20.19
CA ILE A 608 10.18 -2.01 19.27
C ILE A 608 11.36 -1.90 18.29
N PRO A 609 11.65 -0.75 17.67
CA PRO A 609 12.78 -0.68 16.74
C PRO A 609 14.13 -0.96 17.40
N ASP A 610 14.32 -0.54 18.66
CA ASP A 610 15.58 -0.80 19.40
C ASP A 610 15.69 -2.26 19.84
N PHE A 611 14.56 -2.90 20.14
CA PHE A 611 14.49 -4.35 20.36
C PHE A 611 14.86 -5.12 19.08
N MET A 612 14.27 -4.75 17.94
CA MET A 612 14.54 -5.40 16.65
C MET A 612 15.98 -5.21 16.18
N ALA A 613 16.62 -4.09 16.55
CA ALA A 613 18.04 -3.87 16.27
C ALA A 613 18.96 -4.75 17.13
N ALA A 614 18.54 -5.11 18.34
CA ALA A 614 19.33 -5.93 19.28
C ALA A 614 19.07 -7.44 19.15
N HIS A 615 17.84 -7.82 18.79
CA HIS A 615 17.38 -9.21 18.79
C HIS A 615 16.89 -9.61 17.41
N ARG A 616 17.47 -10.69 16.88
CA ARG A 616 17.06 -11.24 15.58
C ARG A 616 15.71 -11.97 15.70
N PRO A 617 14.90 -11.94 14.63
CA PRO A 617 13.78 -12.87 14.45
C PRO A 617 14.10 -14.29 14.93
N GLY A 618 13.23 -14.85 15.77
CA GLY A 618 13.41 -16.16 16.42
C GLY A 618 14.26 -16.19 17.71
N ASP A 619 14.87 -15.07 18.13
CA ASP A 619 15.47 -14.95 19.47
C ASP A 619 14.38 -14.75 20.53
N THR A 620 14.04 -15.83 21.23
CA THR A 620 12.98 -15.83 22.25
C THR A 620 13.41 -15.25 23.60
N THR A 621 14.65 -14.73 23.70
CA THR A 621 15.17 -14.10 24.91
C THR A 621 14.38 -12.82 25.23
N PRO A 622 13.73 -12.72 26.41
CA PRO A 622 13.03 -11.51 26.80
C PRO A 622 13.98 -10.34 27.03
N ASP A 623 13.64 -9.18 26.51
CA ASP A 623 14.36 -7.92 26.65
C ASP A 623 13.48 -6.87 27.34
N ARG A 624 14.03 -6.12 28.30
CA ARG A 624 13.31 -5.10 29.06
C ARG A 624 13.70 -3.71 28.55
N ARG A 625 12.70 -2.95 28.11
CA ARG A 625 12.88 -1.59 27.57
C ARG A 625 11.99 -0.61 28.33
N THR A 626 12.59 0.38 28.96
CA THR A 626 11.87 1.48 29.61
C THR A 626 11.89 2.69 28.70
N VAL A 627 10.71 3.24 28.40
CA VAL A 627 10.52 4.41 27.54
C VAL A 627 9.54 5.38 28.21
N ARG A 628 9.61 6.66 27.85
CA ARG A 628 8.61 7.65 28.24
C ARG A 628 7.44 7.61 27.27
N ALA A 629 6.22 7.55 27.78
CA ALA A 629 4.99 7.57 26.99
C ALA A 629 3.86 8.27 27.77
N GLY A 630 3.20 9.23 27.11
CA GLY A 630 2.18 10.11 27.70
C GLY A 630 2.53 10.59 29.11
N SER A 631 1.77 10.11 30.08
CA SER A 631 1.81 10.58 31.47
C SER A 631 2.95 10.02 32.34
N GLY A 632 3.88 9.20 31.82
CA GLY A 632 5.02 8.72 32.60
C GLY A 632 5.98 7.75 31.89
N GLU A 633 6.78 7.03 32.67
CA GLU A 633 7.60 5.91 32.17
C GLU A 633 6.75 4.64 32.06
N ALA A 634 7.01 3.84 31.02
CA ALA A 634 6.43 2.51 30.82
C ALA A 634 7.57 1.52 30.54
N THR A 635 7.58 0.38 31.22
CA THR A 635 8.53 -0.70 30.97
C THR A 635 7.85 -1.80 30.17
N LEU A 636 8.38 -2.04 28.97
CA LEU A 636 7.97 -3.14 28.10
C LEU A 636 8.90 -4.33 28.26
N VAL A 637 8.33 -5.53 28.35
CA VAL A 637 9.05 -6.79 28.18
C VAL A 637 8.71 -7.31 26.79
N LEU A 638 9.73 -7.39 25.93
CA LEU A 638 9.62 -7.74 24.51
C LEU A 638 10.32 -9.08 24.25
N ALA A 639 9.71 -9.96 23.47
CA ALA A 639 10.32 -11.22 23.04
C ALA A 639 9.74 -11.65 21.68
N TRP A 640 10.57 -12.22 20.80
CA TRP A 640 10.06 -12.91 19.62
C TRP A 640 9.27 -14.15 20.04
N LEU A 641 8.21 -14.47 19.30
CA LEU A 641 7.47 -15.71 19.51
C LEU A 641 8.22 -16.90 18.93
N ASP A 642 8.06 -18.06 19.57
CA ASP A 642 8.52 -19.32 19.01
C ASP A 642 7.59 -19.75 17.86
N GLU A 643 8.17 -20.37 16.81
CA GLU A 643 7.47 -20.85 15.62
C GLU A 643 6.62 -22.12 15.89
N THR A 644 6.53 -22.58 17.16
CA THR A 644 5.87 -23.83 17.57
C THR A 644 4.35 -23.77 17.71
#